data_AF-A0A0W0V962-F1
#
_entry.id   AF-A0A0W0V962-F1
#
_cell.length_a   1.000
_cell.length_b   1.000
_cell.length_c   1.000
_cell.angle_alpha   90.00
_cell.angle_beta   90.00
_cell.angle_gamma   90.00
#
_symmetry.space_group_name_H-M   'P 1'
#
loop_
_entity.id
_entity.type
_entity.pdbx_description
1 polymer ?
#
loop_
_entity_poly.entity_id
_entity_poly.type
_entity_poly.pdbx_seq_one_letter_code
_entity_poly.pdbx_strand_id
1 'polypeptide(L)'
;MKSFVPWFCLVAATGSQSVYAVNGLEAYRQGNYPLAAQTLAKEAEKDPIANYYLGRMRLYGYGELKNNAMALRYFEQAGEKGVLEAQLLLARYHLIDAKDPEKALYWFKKAAAAGDLNAQLYCAAANLFGFGTKVNADAARKYYIDAAKRGNAIAQYTIAEYFLDARNAANKKLGLIWLNKAVEQGNPKAQLKMAELHLTGKLLPKDEVKANALINQAVAQGYIPALRKLGELAVAKNDFDAAKDWYTKAAAANDTEAEMALANLYLDSKNKLYNPKTAFMWVLQAARNGSAEAQTILAGMYQSGNGVSADPALAAQWQQKAKETAAFKAKTKPAIEVSQWLSNGKISNFNIDGFRLGGIYNAWKNPRALKENNYNVAPLMETVSRGELYNPKFAMMQPKEIAISEYFDMIASALNQDSANSFFQQRYSLDPQMEALQLTSSLAVAHPENYSVAQQNLPYAFSDDPQPFNYLDQLTRGWLYQSNMQAVLSELYGRAILGESAAQFQLGQLYDYGIAVAKNIPQAITYYELAAMQQDVRAEYNLGLLYLEGKTTPVDYYKGISWLTDAAFKGNVHAQYALANIYEKGFKDPAGNLVIQPDPQRAVSMYYLASSNHFGPAQYRLAEYLVKQKNSGLSVAAKTNRAKLIKRLYAGAVQEGVAEANLPLAFYNAMDQDPKKQAHAFEVAKQEAKKGNSYAALLLGIMYERGIAVAANDAESLYWYQQAGLNPVNSFILGTYYAEGSGVSKDLERGKALLQQAADAGFSYANLNLAVLKQEHAEDFLPELDKARQLGNSTAGLLLADYYLASGSDPKNMQQARDIYQYFADKGDKEAQLKLAYLYDQGLGTEQNPELAARWYTAAAEQGQPTAQFLLARMHQLGRIGNAPDYEQAKKWYSASKSNYPRSAVALGFIYETVDDDYQRASENYQLAAEKNNKAGQFNLGLIYEDGKGMSVDYTKAKTLFNQAADAGLKQAMSQLGEIYFNGFAGNREEQQALHWYKKAAALGDSTALYQLGLLSETGVGTKLDFADAVNYYQQSAEKGNDKAKLALARMYQYGLGVIKDNQKAAEIYTGLAANNNAYAQYQLALLQLEGINGQPKVDEGKRLLAQASANGSLLARKTLQWLDAQQQDRLSFIEPVVLNQTPTLARQSANLMYFDALSEWNGGNEIMSRMILNQIMNQFPQYIPAKRAFEQLNQEGLPTAPVNLSSAAE
;
A
#
# COMPACT_ATOMS: atom_id res chain seq x y z
N MET A 1 5.81 -36.68 31.82
CA MET A 1 6.76 -36.46 32.93
C MET A 1 7.32 -35.05 32.73
N LYS A 2 7.17 -34.09 33.66
CA LYS A 2 8.05 -33.85 34.83
C LYS A 2 9.53 -33.78 34.38
N SER A 3 10.32 -32.71 34.60
CA SER A 3 10.21 -31.66 35.63
C SER A 3 11.15 -30.45 35.42
N PHE A 4 10.67 -29.24 35.77
CA PHE A 4 11.33 -28.12 36.46
C PHE A 4 12.53 -27.30 35.87
N VAL A 5 12.28 -25.99 35.89
CA VAL A 5 13.10 -24.74 35.79
C VAL A 5 13.14 -24.13 37.23
N PRO A 6 14.11 -23.31 37.76
CA PRO A 6 14.82 -22.16 37.12
C PRO A 6 16.29 -21.75 37.56
N TRP A 7 16.85 -20.76 36.82
CA TRP A 7 17.55 -19.50 37.26
C TRP A 7 19.05 -19.33 37.65
N PHE A 8 19.61 -18.25 37.03
CA PHE A 8 20.58 -17.22 37.50
C PHE A 8 22.08 -17.62 37.70
N CYS A 9 23.09 -16.92 37.16
CA CYS A 9 23.30 -15.46 37.23
C CYS A 9 24.34 -14.90 36.21
N LEU A 10 24.15 -13.63 35.81
CA LEU A 10 25.16 -12.58 35.53
C LEU A 10 26.55 -12.97 34.94
N VAL A 11 26.75 -12.64 33.66
CA VAL A 11 27.95 -11.91 33.21
C VAL A 11 27.49 -10.68 32.44
N ALA A 12 27.85 -9.49 32.95
CA ALA A 12 27.71 -8.24 32.20
C ALA A 12 28.81 -8.19 31.13
N ALA A 13 28.54 -8.77 29.96
CA ALA A 13 29.39 -8.61 28.78
C ALA A 13 28.96 -7.36 28.00
N THR A 14 29.63 -6.24 28.23
CA THR A 14 29.67 -5.13 27.28
C THR A 14 30.27 -5.64 25.96
N GLY A 15 29.41 -6.00 25.00
CA GLY A 15 29.84 -6.52 23.70
C GLY A 15 29.20 -7.86 23.33
N SER A 16 27.89 -7.88 23.12
CA SER A 16 27.20 -8.95 22.39
C SER A 16 26.77 -8.45 21.01
N GLN A 17 27.68 -8.50 20.04
CA GLN A 17 27.32 -8.36 18.63
C GLN A 17 26.59 -9.62 18.16
N SER A 18 25.26 -9.65 18.23
CA SER A 18 24.45 -10.47 17.33
C SER A 18 24.46 -9.80 15.96
N VAL A 19 25.45 -10.18 15.14
CA VAL A 19 25.72 -9.57 13.82
C VAL A 19 24.65 -9.93 12.80
N TYR A 20 23.52 -9.21 12.83
CA TYR A 20 23.09 -8.58 11.59
C TYR A 20 23.99 -7.36 11.42
N ALA A 21 25.02 -7.50 10.57
CA ALA A 21 25.83 -6.35 10.19
C ALA A 21 24.90 -5.29 9.60
N VAL A 22 25.06 -4.03 10.02
CA VAL A 22 24.47 -2.88 9.32
C VAL A 22 25.14 -2.80 7.95
N ASN A 23 24.66 -3.62 7.03
CA ASN A 23 25.24 -3.79 5.71
C ASN A 23 24.94 -2.56 4.86
N GLY A 24 25.77 -2.29 3.86
CA GLY A 24 25.64 -1.06 3.08
C GLY A 24 24.31 -1.00 2.30
N LEU A 25 23.72 -2.17 2.03
CA LEU A 25 22.44 -2.31 1.34
C LEU A 25 21.26 -1.86 2.19
N GLU A 26 21.24 -2.15 3.49
CA GLU A 26 20.21 -1.65 4.40
C GLU A 26 20.30 -0.12 4.51
N ALA A 27 21.50 0.43 4.67
CA ALA A 27 21.72 1.88 4.69
C ALA A 27 21.23 2.55 3.40
N TYR A 28 21.49 1.95 2.22
CA TYR A 28 20.94 2.43 0.94
C TYR A 28 19.40 2.40 0.95
N ARG A 29 18.80 1.27 1.33
CA ARG A 29 17.33 1.07 1.35
C ARG A 29 16.62 1.96 2.38
N GLN A 30 17.33 2.45 3.40
CA GLN A 30 16.85 3.45 4.36
C GLN A 30 17.03 4.91 3.88
N GLY A 31 17.73 5.15 2.76
CA GLY A 31 18.09 6.49 2.29
C GLY A 31 19.31 7.11 3.01
N ASN A 32 20.03 6.35 3.82
CA ASN A 32 21.26 6.79 4.47
C ASN A 32 22.48 6.57 3.56
N TYR A 33 22.51 7.30 2.44
CA TYR A 33 23.55 7.18 1.42
C TYR A 33 24.99 7.41 1.92
N PRO A 34 25.29 8.35 2.85
CA PRO A 34 26.64 8.49 3.39
C PRO A 34 27.16 7.24 4.10
N LEU A 35 26.31 6.56 4.88
CA LEU A 35 26.65 5.29 5.52
C LEU A 35 26.74 4.15 4.50
N ALA A 36 25.81 4.12 3.54
CA ALA A 36 25.82 3.14 2.46
C ALA A 36 27.13 3.18 1.67
N ALA A 37 27.64 4.36 1.31
CA ALA A 37 28.88 4.53 0.56
C ALA A 37 30.07 3.87 1.28
N GLN A 38 30.25 4.20 2.56
CA GLN A 38 31.37 3.74 3.37
C GLN A 38 31.35 2.23 3.62
N THR A 39 30.16 1.63 3.70
CA THR A 39 30.00 0.19 3.97
C THR A 39 30.05 -0.62 2.67
N LEU A 40 29.27 -0.23 1.65
CA LEU A 40 29.27 -0.91 0.35
C LEU A 40 30.66 -0.92 -0.30
N ALA A 41 31.45 0.15 -0.17
CA ALA A 41 32.81 0.21 -0.72
C ALA A 41 33.74 -0.89 -0.17
N LYS A 42 33.50 -1.38 1.06
CA LYS A 42 34.24 -2.49 1.67
C LYS A 42 33.70 -3.87 1.27
N GLU A 43 32.43 -3.92 0.87
CA GLU A 43 31.72 -5.14 0.43
C GLU A 43 31.93 -5.41 -1.07
N ALA A 44 32.17 -4.36 -1.87
CA ALA A 44 32.26 -4.33 -3.33
C ALA A 44 33.14 -5.43 -3.97
N GLU A 45 34.33 -5.71 -3.43
CA GLU A 45 35.20 -6.74 -4.01
C GLU A 45 34.55 -8.14 -3.96
N LYS A 46 33.76 -8.39 -2.92
CA LYS A 46 33.18 -9.69 -2.57
C LYS A 46 31.77 -9.84 -3.11
N ASP A 47 30.90 -8.85 -2.92
CA ASP A 47 29.49 -8.89 -3.31
C ASP A 47 29.23 -8.10 -4.62
N PRO A 48 28.75 -8.76 -5.70
CA PRO A 48 28.35 -8.05 -6.92
C PRO A 48 27.13 -7.14 -6.74
N ILE A 49 26.25 -7.40 -5.77
CA ILE A 49 25.11 -6.53 -5.47
C ILE A 49 25.61 -5.21 -4.89
N ALA A 50 26.62 -5.23 -4.01
CA ALA A 50 27.24 -4.01 -3.50
C ALA A 50 27.81 -3.12 -4.63
N ASN A 51 28.44 -3.70 -5.65
CA ASN A 51 28.86 -2.95 -6.84
C ASN A 51 27.68 -2.29 -7.56
N TYR A 52 26.57 -3.01 -7.79
CA TYR A 52 25.40 -2.42 -8.44
C TYR A 52 24.87 -1.19 -7.69
N TYR A 53 24.75 -1.26 -6.36
CA TYR A 53 24.25 -0.13 -5.57
C TYR A 53 25.25 1.04 -5.49
N LEU A 54 26.57 0.79 -5.39
CA LEU A 54 27.60 1.84 -5.55
C LEU A 54 27.53 2.50 -6.92
N GLY A 55 27.34 1.70 -7.97
CA GLY A 55 27.13 2.18 -9.33
C GLY A 55 25.96 3.17 -9.40
N ARG A 56 24.82 2.84 -8.79
CA ARG A 56 23.67 3.78 -8.72
C ARG A 56 23.97 5.02 -7.90
N MET A 57 24.63 4.88 -6.75
CA MET A 57 25.00 6.04 -5.91
C MET A 57 25.89 7.02 -6.67
N ARG A 58 26.87 6.54 -7.43
CA ARG A 58 27.72 7.38 -8.29
C ARG A 58 27.05 7.83 -9.58
N LEU A 59 26.05 7.10 -10.10
CA LEU A 59 25.23 7.57 -11.22
C LEU A 59 24.40 8.79 -10.80
N TYR A 60 23.76 8.71 -9.63
CA TYR A 60 22.89 9.76 -9.11
C TYR A 60 23.60 10.86 -8.34
N GLY A 61 24.81 10.63 -7.81
CA GLY A 61 25.50 11.57 -6.90
C GLY A 61 24.90 11.59 -5.49
N TYR A 62 24.37 10.46 -5.01
CA TYR A 62 23.75 10.32 -3.69
C TYR A 62 24.78 9.84 -2.66
N GLY A 63 25.08 10.67 -1.66
CA GLY A 63 26.09 10.39 -0.62
C GLY A 63 27.55 10.48 -1.10
N GLU A 64 27.80 10.21 -2.38
CA GLU A 64 29.09 10.35 -3.06
C GLU A 64 29.03 11.38 -4.21
N LEU A 65 30.20 11.76 -4.73
CA LEU A 65 30.30 12.52 -5.98
C LEU A 65 29.71 11.73 -7.16
N LYS A 66 28.89 12.40 -7.98
CA LYS A 66 28.43 11.86 -9.26
C LYS A 66 29.62 11.59 -10.19
N ASN A 67 29.69 10.38 -10.73
CA ASN A 67 30.71 9.96 -11.69
C ASN A 67 30.15 8.86 -12.61
N ASN A 68 29.69 9.24 -13.80
CA ASN A 68 29.06 8.32 -14.74
C ASN A 68 30.01 7.21 -15.22
N ALA A 69 31.31 7.52 -15.42
CA ALA A 69 32.28 6.54 -15.89
C ALA A 69 32.57 5.45 -14.84
N MET A 70 32.64 5.84 -13.57
CA MET A 70 32.83 4.91 -12.46
C MET A 70 31.56 4.12 -12.15
N ALA A 71 30.37 4.75 -12.29
CA ALA A 71 29.10 4.05 -12.21
C ALA A 71 29.01 2.91 -13.23
N LEU A 72 29.36 3.17 -14.50
CA LEU A 72 29.41 2.16 -15.56
C LEU A 72 30.36 1.01 -15.22
N ARG A 73 31.57 1.28 -14.72
CA ARG A 73 32.52 0.23 -14.29
C ARG A 73 31.95 -0.67 -13.19
N TYR A 74 31.29 -0.09 -12.19
CA TYR A 74 30.65 -0.89 -11.13
C TYR A 74 29.48 -1.72 -11.67
N PHE A 75 28.68 -1.16 -12.59
CA PHE A 75 27.65 -1.94 -13.28
C PHE A 75 28.25 -3.06 -14.12
N GLU A 76 29.37 -2.85 -14.83
CA GLU A 76 30.06 -3.88 -15.61
C GLU A 76 30.54 -5.02 -14.69
N GLN A 77 31.19 -4.68 -13.56
CA GLN A 77 31.63 -5.65 -12.56
C GLN A 77 30.48 -6.47 -11.95
N ALA A 78 29.34 -5.82 -11.64
CA ALA A 78 28.14 -6.48 -11.14
C ALA A 78 27.49 -7.37 -12.22
N GLY A 79 27.38 -6.86 -13.45
CA GLY A 79 26.74 -7.53 -14.58
C GLY A 79 27.53 -8.75 -15.08
N GLU A 80 28.86 -8.68 -15.09
CA GLU A 80 29.72 -9.84 -15.38
C GLU A 80 29.56 -10.95 -14.33
N LYS A 81 29.43 -10.58 -13.05
CA LYS A 81 29.13 -11.50 -11.94
C LYS A 81 27.66 -11.97 -11.88
N GLY A 82 26.82 -11.58 -12.84
CA GLY A 82 25.46 -12.13 -13.01
C GLY A 82 24.29 -11.27 -12.52
N VAL A 83 24.51 -10.05 -12.03
CA VAL A 83 23.44 -9.17 -11.53
C VAL A 83 22.56 -8.67 -12.67
N LEU A 84 21.30 -9.12 -12.70
CA LEU A 84 20.36 -8.89 -13.81
C LEU A 84 20.08 -7.39 -14.03
N GLU A 85 19.88 -6.64 -12.95
CA GLU A 85 19.56 -5.22 -12.98
C GLU A 85 20.70 -4.41 -13.61
N ALA A 86 21.95 -4.78 -13.31
CA ALA A 86 23.15 -4.20 -13.90
C ALA A 86 23.26 -4.53 -15.40
N GLN A 87 23.01 -5.79 -15.79
CA GLN A 87 22.99 -6.21 -17.20
C GLN A 87 21.92 -5.45 -18.00
N LEU A 88 20.71 -5.31 -17.47
CA LEU A 88 19.62 -4.58 -18.11
C LEU A 88 19.92 -3.08 -18.24
N LEU A 89 20.52 -2.47 -17.21
CA LEU A 89 20.93 -1.07 -17.23
C LEU A 89 22.00 -0.82 -18.31
N LEU A 90 23.06 -1.64 -18.35
CA LEU A 90 24.11 -1.56 -19.37
C LEU A 90 23.58 -1.80 -20.78
N ALA A 91 22.70 -2.79 -20.95
CA ALA A 91 22.08 -3.09 -22.24
C ALA A 91 21.31 -1.88 -22.79
N ARG A 92 20.48 -1.24 -21.96
CA ARG A 92 19.75 -0.01 -22.32
C ARG A 92 20.69 1.19 -22.53
N TYR A 93 21.74 1.31 -21.71
CA TYR A 93 22.74 2.38 -21.82
C TYR A 93 23.45 2.33 -23.18
N HIS A 94 23.97 1.16 -23.54
CA HIS A 94 24.62 0.98 -24.84
C HIS A 94 23.65 1.14 -26.01
N LEU A 95 22.40 0.71 -25.87
CA LEU A 95 21.38 0.84 -26.90
C LEU A 95 21.00 2.30 -27.22
N ILE A 96 20.79 3.12 -26.19
CA ILE A 96 20.17 4.46 -26.34
C ILE A 96 21.21 5.58 -26.30
N ASP A 97 22.12 5.57 -25.32
CA ASP A 97 23.04 6.68 -25.06
C ASP A 97 24.34 6.51 -25.86
N ALA A 98 25.06 5.40 -25.64
CA ALA A 98 26.31 5.13 -26.36
C ALA A 98 26.11 4.74 -27.83
N LYS A 99 24.88 4.31 -28.20
CA LYS A 99 24.48 3.88 -29.57
C LYS A 99 25.37 2.77 -30.14
N ASP A 100 25.77 1.85 -29.27
CA ASP A 100 26.58 0.66 -29.54
C ASP A 100 25.66 -0.59 -29.49
N PRO A 101 25.09 -1.01 -30.63
CA PRO A 101 24.14 -2.13 -30.65
C PRO A 101 24.81 -3.49 -30.41
N GLU A 102 26.13 -3.60 -30.63
CA GLU A 102 26.88 -4.85 -30.40
C GLU A 102 27.04 -5.10 -28.89
N LYS A 103 27.47 -4.07 -28.13
CA LYS A 103 27.49 -4.14 -26.65
C LYS A 103 26.10 -4.22 -26.05
N ALA A 104 25.11 -3.52 -26.61
CA ALA A 104 23.72 -3.68 -26.17
C ALA A 104 23.27 -5.15 -26.28
N LEU A 105 23.51 -5.79 -27.42
CA LEU A 105 23.18 -7.20 -27.64
C LEU A 105 23.98 -8.15 -26.74
N TYR A 106 25.25 -7.86 -26.43
CA TYR A 106 26.04 -8.62 -25.47
C TYR A 106 25.37 -8.66 -24.08
N TRP A 107 24.97 -7.50 -23.56
CA TRP A 107 24.32 -7.41 -22.26
C TRP A 107 22.89 -7.99 -22.25
N PHE A 108 22.10 -7.74 -23.31
CA PHE A 108 20.79 -8.39 -23.45
C PHE A 108 20.89 -9.91 -23.54
N LYS A 109 21.94 -10.49 -24.15
CA LYS A 109 22.15 -11.94 -24.15
C LYS A 109 22.35 -12.52 -22.74
N LYS A 110 23.09 -11.83 -21.87
CA LYS A 110 23.25 -12.23 -20.46
C LYS A 110 21.92 -12.12 -19.70
N ALA A 111 21.22 -10.99 -19.82
CA ALA A 111 19.92 -10.80 -19.15
C ALA A 111 18.86 -11.80 -19.64
N ALA A 112 18.85 -12.13 -20.93
CA ALA A 112 17.98 -13.15 -21.51
C ALA A 112 18.29 -14.57 -20.99
N ALA A 113 19.56 -14.87 -20.69
CA ALA A 113 20.00 -16.13 -20.08
C ALA A 113 19.65 -16.21 -18.58
N ALA A 114 19.70 -15.08 -17.87
CA ALA A 114 19.13 -14.94 -16.51
C ALA A 114 17.59 -14.97 -16.51
N GLY A 115 16.96 -14.87 -17.69
CA GLY A 115 15.53 -15.11 -17.87
C GLY A 115 14.68 -13.85 -17.99
N ASP A 116 15.25 -12.67 -18.26
CA ASP A 116 14.43 -11.49 -18.56
C ASP A 116 13.72 -11.60 -19.93
N LEU A 117 12.43 -11.27 -19.93
CA LEU A 117 11.57 -11.43 -21.10
C LEU A 117 11.84 -10.37 -22.18
N ASN A 118 12.10 -9.13 -21.78
CA ASN A 118 12.36 -8.03 -22.72
C ASN A 118 13.72 -8.23 -23.40
N ALA A 119 14.72 -8.69 -22.67
CA ALA A 119 16.02 -9.09 -23.18
C ALA A 119 15.92 -10.26 -24.18
N GLN A 120 15.08 -11.27 -23.91
CA GLN A 120 14.80 -12.35 -24.87
C GLN A 120 14.19 -11.81 -26.16
N LEU A 121 13.18 -10.92 -26.06
CA LEU A 121 12.56 -10.30 -27.23
C LEU A 121 13.55 -9.44 -28.02
N TYR A 122 14.40 -8.65 -27.36
CA TYR A 122 15.45 -7.88 -28.03
C TYR A 122 16.44 -8.80 -28.73
N CYS A 123 16.90 -9.87 -28.08
CA CYS A 123 17.79 -10.85 -28.71
C CYS A 123 17.16 -11.52 -29.92
N ALA A 124 15.86 -11.84 -29.87
CA ALA A 124 15.12 -12.36 -31.03
C ALA A 124 15.12 -11.34 -32.18
N ALA A 125 14.68 -10.11 -31.92
CA ALA A 125 14.60 -9.04 -32.92
C ALA A 125 15.96 -8.70 -33.54
N ALA A 126 16.99 -8.53 -32.72
CA ALA A 126 18.35 -8.23 -33.15
C ALA A 126 18.91 -9.29 -34.11
N ASN A 127 18.62 -10.58 -33.86
CA ASN A 127 19.01 -11.68 -34.75
C ASN A 127 18.10 -11.82 -35.98
N LEU A 128 16.82 -11.42 -35.92
CA LEU A 128 15.92 -11.40 -37.10
C LEU A 128 16.34 -10.33 -38.11
N PHE A 129 16.64 -9.11 -37.66
CA PHE A 129 16.86 -7.95 -38.51
C PHE A 129 18.34 -7.54 -38.67
N GLY A 130 19.26 -8.19 -37.94
CA GLY A 130 20.70 -7.91 -38.06
C GLY A 130 21.12 -6.59 -37.41
N PHE A 131 20.71 -6.36 -36.16
CA PHE A 131 21.07 -5.16 -35.40
C PHE A 131 22.05 -5.52 -34.28
N GLY A 132 23.29 -5.04 -34.36
CA GLY A 132 24.39 -5.46 -33.46
C GLY A 132 24.85 -6.91 -33.69
N THR A 133 24.43 -7.54 -34.80
CA THR A 133 24.80 -8.89 -35.23
C THR A 133 24.48 -9.05 -36.72
N LYS A 134 25.01 -10.08 -37.36
CA LYS A 134 24.48 -10.56 -38.65
C LYS A 134 23.11 -11.21 -38.45
N VAL A 135 22.26 -11.15 -39.47
CA VAL A 135 20.96 -11.86 -39.50
C VAL A 135 21.18 -13.36 -39.26
N ASN A 136 20.46 -13.90 -38.28
CA ASN A 136 20.52 -15.30 -37.88
C ASN A 136 19.13 -15.75 -37.39
N ALA A 137 18.31 -16.20 -38.33
CA ALA A 137 16.94 -16.65 -38.03
C ALA A 137 16.92 -17.79 -36.99
N ASP A 138 17.90 -18.69 -37.00
CA ASP A 138 17.99 -19.86 -36.12
C ASP A 138 18.24 -19.46 -34.66
N ALA A 139 19.19 -18.55 -34.43
CA ALA A 139 19.45 -17.97 -33.12
C ALA A 139 18.23 -17.20 -32.59
N ALA A 140 17.53 -16.46 -33.45
CA ALA A 140 16.31 -15.76 -33.08
C ALA A 140 15.20 -16.72 -32.57
N ARG A 141 15.04 -17.90 -33.22
CA ARG A 141 13.98 -18.85 -32.85
C ARG A 141 14.06 -19.29 -31.40
N LYS A 142 15.28 -19.56 -30.91
CA LYS A 142 15.49 -19.96 -29.50
C LYS A 142 14.88 -18.93 -28.54
N TYR A 143 15.22 -17.66 -28.72
CA TYR A 143 14.76 -16.58 -27.84
C TYR A 143 13.24 -16.37 -27.90
N TYR A 144 12.63 -16.32 -29.09
CA TYR A 144 11.18 -16.11 -29.16
C TYR A 144 10.39 -17.36 -28.73
N ILE A 145 10.91 -18.58 -28.90
CA ILE A 145 10.28 -19.80 -28.38
C ILE A 145 10.18 -19.75 -26.86
N ASP A 146 11.24 -19.34 -26.16
CA ASP A 146 11.23 -19.28 -24.71
C ASP A 146 10.36 -18.12 -24.19
N ALA A 147 10.36 -16.96 -24.86
CA ALA A 147 9.46 -15.86 -24.55
C ALA A 147 7.97 -16.22 -24.75
N ALA A 148 7.63 -16.99 -25.79
CA ALA A 148 6.25 -17.40 -26.08
C ALA A 148 5.71 -18.44 -25.09
N LYS A 149 6.55 -19.38 -24.63
CA LYS A 149 6.23 -20.31 -23.53
C LYS A 149 5.87 -19.56 -22.25
N ARG A 150 6.50 -18.41 -22.01
CA ARG A 150 6.26 -17.51 -20.87
C ARG A 150 5.08 -16.54 -21.07
N GLY A 151 4.28 -16.73 -22.12
CA GLY A 151 3.04 -15.97 -22.32
C GLY A 151 3.15 -14.74 -23.24
N ASN A 152 4.33 -14.39 -23.77
CA ASN A 152 4.46 -13.17 -24.55
C ASN A 152 3.74 -13.24 -25.92
N ALA A 153 2.75 -12.37 -26.12
CA ALA A 153 1.87 -12.43 -27.28
C ALA A 153 2.54 -12.07 -28.62
N ILE A 154 3.62 -11.26 -28.64
CA ILE A 154 4.39 -10.94 -29.86
C ILE A 154 5.18 -12.17 -30.30
N ALA A 155 5.85 -12.82 -29.35
CA ALA A 155 6.60 -14.05 -29.59
C ALA A 155 5.68 -15.21 -30.01
N GLN A 156 4.52 -15.36 -29.36
CA GLN A 156 3.50 -16.36 -29.73
C GLN A 156 3.00 -16.16 -31.17
N TYR A 157 2.71 -14.92 -31.56
CA TYR A 157 2.32 -14.59 -32.93
C TYR A 157 3.45 -14.90 -33.94
N THR A 158 4.69 -14.53 -33.63
CA THR A 158 5.87 -14.79 -34.49
C THR A 158 6.08 -16.30 -34.72
N ILE A 159 5.88 -17.12 -33.69
CA ILE A 159 5.90 -18.59 -33.80
C ILE A 159 4.73 -19.12 -34.62
N ALA A 160 3.55 -18.53 -34.45
CA ALA A 160 2.36 -18.92 -35.19
C ALA A 160 2.57 -18.74 -36.70
N GLU A 161 3.05 -17.57 -37.15
CA GLU A 161 3.39 -17.32 -38.56
C GLU A 161 4.38 -18.36 -39.10
N TYR A 162 5.51 -18.56 -38.41
CA TYR A 162 6.54 -19.52 -38.80
C TYR A 162 5.98 -20.96 -38.99
N PHE A 163 5.09 -21.40 -38.12
CA PHE A 163 4.48 -22.73 -38.20
C PHE A 163 3.32 -22.83 -39.20
N LEU A 164 2.58 -21.74 -39.47
CA LEU A 164 1.51 -21.70 -40.47
C LEU A 164 2.06 -21.75 -41.91
N ASP A 165 3.23 -21.14 -42.14
CA ASP A 165 3.92 -21.14 -43.44
C ASP A 165 4.70 -22.45 -43.70
N ALA A 166 4.91 -23.28 -42.68
CA ALA A 166 5.59 -24.56 -42.81
C ALA A 166 4.84 -25.54 -43.75
N ARG A 167 5.58 -26.33 -44.54
CA ARG A 167 4.98 -27.31 -45.47
C ARG A 167 4.22 -28.45 -44.75
N ASN A 168 4.63 -28.82 -43.53
CA ASN A 168 4.08 -29.94 -42.76
C ASN A 168 2.72 -29.56 -42.10
N ALA A 169 1.69 -30.38 -42.31
CA ALA A 169 0.37 -30.20 -41.70
C ALA A 169 0.35 -30.24 -40.16
N ALA A 170 1.25 -31.01 -39.53
CA ALA A 170 1.39 -31.03 -38.07
C ALA A 170 1.89 -29.68 -37.53
N ASN A 171 2.84 -29.04 -38.24
CA ASN A 171 3.32 -27.70 -37.91
C ASN A 171 2.19 -26.69 -38.04
N LYS A 172 1.38 -26.74 -39.11
CA LYS A 172 0.23 -25.82 -39.28
C LYS A 172 -0.77 -25.89 -38.11
N LYS A 173 -1.05 -27.10 -37.59
CA LYS A 173 -1.86 -27.27 -36.37
C LYS A 173 -1.22 -26.59 -35.16
N LEU A 174 0.09 -26.75 -34.96
CA LEU A 174 0.83 -26.08 -33.89
C LEU A 174 0.83 -24.55 -34.05
N GLY A 175 0.90 -24.06 -35.30
CA GLY A 175 0.76 -22.64 -35.64
C GLY A 175 -0.59 -22.07 -35.23
N LEU A 176 -1.69 -22.79 -35.49
CA LEU A 176 -3.04 -22.38 -35.03
C LEU A 176 -3.16 -22.34 -33.49
N ILE A 177 -2.51 -23.26 -32.77
CA ILE A 177 -2.51 -23.26 -31.30
C ILE A 177 -1.80 -22.00 -30.76
N TRP A 178 -0.63 -21.67 -31.32
CA TRP A 178 0.09 -20.45 -30.92
C TRP A 178 -0.63 -19.17 -31.36
N LEU A 179 -1.30 -19.19 -32.51
CA LEU A 179 -2.13 -18.08 -32.99
C LEU A 179 -3.27 -17.80 -32.01
N ASN A 180 -3.98 -18.86 -31.58
CA ASN A 180 -5.08 -18.74 -30.63
C ASN A 180 -4.61 -18.20 -29.27
N LYS A 181 -3.48 -18.66 -28.74
CA LYS A 181 -2.89 -18.09 -27.51
C LYS A 181 -2.56 -16.60 -27.64
N ALA A 182 -2.01 -16.18 -28.78
CA ALA A 182 -1.74 -14.77 -29.04
C ALA A 182 -3.03 -13.94 -29.17
N VAL A 183 -4.11 -14.51 -29.71
CA VAL A 183 -5.45 -13.89 -29.76
C VAL A 183 -6.05 -13.73 -28.36
N GLU A 184 -5.96 -14.75 -27.51
CA GLU A 184 -6.42 -14.74 -26.10
C GLU A 184 -5.66 -13.70 -25.26
N GLN A 185 -4.37 -13.50 -25.54
CA GLN A 185 -3.54 -12.43 -24.95
C GLN A 185 -3.75 -11.06 -25.63
N GLY A 186 -4.75 -10.91 -26.49
CA GLY A 186 -5.10 -9.64 -27.11
C GLY A 186 -4.10 -9.11 -28.14
N ASN A 187 -3.34 -9.95 -28.84
CA ASN A 187 -2.45 -9.46 -29.90
C ASN A 187 -3.27 -9.11 -31.17
N PRO A 188 -3.24 -7.85 -31.65
CA PRO A 188 -4.07 -7.43 -32.77
C PRO A 188 -3.61 -7.97 -34.13
N LYS A 189 -2.32 -8.33 -34.30
CA LYS A 189 -1.84 -9.04 -35.50
C LYS A 189 -2.39 -10.46 -35.53
N ALA A 190 -2.37 -11.13 -34.38
CA ALA A 190 -2.94 -12.47 -34.23
C ALA A 190 -4.45 -12.47 -34.50
N GLN A 191 -5.18 -11.50 -33.96
CA GLN A 191 -6.62 -11.32 -34.20
C GLN A 191 -6.93 -11.13 -35.69
N LEU A 192 -6.22 -10.22 -36.38
CA LEU A 192 -6.39 -10.02 -37.82
C LEU A 192 -6.06 -11.30 -38.61
N LYS A 193 -4.93 -11.95 -38.32
CA LYS A 193 -4.52 -13.17 -39.01
C LYS A 193 -5.50 -14.33 -38.81
N MET A 194 -6.02 -14.49 -37.60
CA MET A 194 -7.05 -15.49 -37.27
C MET A 194 -8.36 -15.20 -38.01
N ALA A 195 -8.74 -13.93 -38.14
CA ALA A 195 -9.89 -13.51 -38.93
C ALA A 195 -9.69 -13.82 -40.43
N GLU A 196 -8.50 -13.57 -41.00
CA GLU A 196 -8.21 -13.90 -42.41
C GLU A 196 -8.34 -15.40 -42.71
N LEU A 197 -7.88 -16.27 -41.80
CA LEU A 197 -8.05 -17.72 -41.94
C LEU A 197 -9.54 -18.13 -41.89
N HIS A 198 -10.34 -17.52 -41.01
CA HIS A 198 -11.79 -17.72 -40.95
C HIS A 198 -12.56 -17.10 -42.14
N LEU A 199 -12.09 -16.02 -42.77
CA LEU A 199 -12.70 -15.45 -43.98
C LEU A 199 -12.43 -16.30 -45.22
N THR A 200 -11.19 -16.79 -45.35
CA THR A 200 -10.74 -17.56 -46.51
C THR A 200 -11.12 -19.04 -46.44
N GLY A 201 -11.54 -19.55 -45.27
CA GLY A 201 -11.72 -20.99 -45.03
C GLY A 201 -10.41 -21.79 -45.08
N LYS A 202 -9.26 -21.11 -45.00
CA LYS A 202 -7.93 -21.71 -45.11
C LYS A 202 -7.49 -22.17 -43.73
N LEU A 203 -7.29 -23.49 -43.55
CA LEU A 203 -6.92 -24.16 -42.29
C LEU A 203 -7.97 -24.09 -41.15
N LEU A 204 -8.94 -23.19 -41.21
CA LEU A 204 -10.07 -23.08 -40.29
C LEU A 204 -11.39 -23.11 -41.06
N PRO A 205 -12.51 -23.57 -40.45
CA PRO A 205 -13.84 -23.43 -41.04
C PRO A 205 -14.15 -21.95 -41.36
N LYS A 206 -14.87 -21.73 -42.48
CA LYS A 206 -15.28 -20.38 -42.86
C LYS A 206 -16.30 -19.84 -41.84
N ASP A 207 -15.99 -18.71 -41.21
CA ASP A 207 -16.81 -18.09 -40.17
C ASP A 207 -16.68 -16.56 -40.24
N GLU A 208 -17.61 -15.93 -40.96
CA GLU A 208 -17.60 -14.47 -41.15
C GLU A 208 -17.97 -13.70 -39.88
N VAL A 209 -18.78 -14.29 -38.98
CA VAL A 209 -19.22 -13.62 -37.75
C VAL A 209 -18.03 -13.50 -36.80
N LYS A 210 -17.32 -14.60 -36.56
CA LYS A 210 -16.13 -14.62 -35.70
C LYS A 210 -14.97 -13.83 -36.30
N ALA A 211 -14.78 -13.86 -37.62
CA ALA A 211 -13.79 -13.03 -38.28
C ALA A 211 -14.05 -11.53 -38.08
N ASN A 212 -15.28 -11.06 -38.30
CA ASN A 212 -15.64 -9.65 -38.09
C ASN A 212 -15.49 -9.24 -36.62
N ALA A 213 -15.82 -10.11 -35.66
CA ALA A 213 -15.60 -9.84 -34.24
C ALA A 213 -14.11 -9.65 -33.90
N LEU A 214 -13.23 -10.52 -34.41
CA LEU A 214 -11.77 -10.42 -34.23
C LEU A 214 -11.17 -9.16 -34.89
N ILE A 215 -11.65 -8.80 -36.09
CA ILE A 215 -11.22 -7.56 -36.76
C ILE A 215 -11.63 -6.33 -35.93
N ASN A 216 -12.87 -6.29 -35.43
CA ASN A 216 -13.34 -5.20 -34.59
C ASN A 216 -12.58 -5.09 -33.26
N GLN A 217 -12.19 -6.23 -32.65
CA GLN A 217 -11.31 -6.23 -31.46
C GLN A 217 -9.94 -5.61 -31.76
N ALA A 218 -9.34 -5.89 -32.92
CA ALA A 218 -8.07 -5.30 -33.32
C ALA A 218 -8.22 -3.79 -33.65
N VAL A 219 -9.33 -3.38 -34.26
CA VAL A 219 -9.67 -1.96 -34.50
C VAL A 219 -9.82 -1.20 -33.18
N ALA A 220 -10.48 -1.77 -32.17
CA ALA A 220 -10.64 -1.14 -30.84
C ALA A 220 -9.29 -0.90 -30.12
N GLN A 221 -8.23 -1.64 -30.49
CA GLN A 221 -6.87 -1.45 -29.99
C GLN A 221 -6.03 -0.47 -30.84
N GLY A 222 -6.64 0.17 -31.84
CA GLY A 222 -5.97 1.10 -32.76
C GLY A 222 -5.11 0.43 -33.84
N TYR A 223 -5.32 -0.86 -34.15
CA TYR A 223 -4.51 -1.56 -35.15
C TYR A 223 -4.96 -1.24 -36.58
N ILE A 224 -4.29 -0.28 -37.22
CA ILE A 224 -4.68 0.28 -38.52
C ILE A 224 -4.89 -0.76 -39.65
N PRO A 225 -4.07 -1.82 -39.79
CA PRO A 225 -4.32 -2.85 -40.81
C PRO A 225 -5.69 -3.55 -40.68
N ALA A 226 -6.28 -3.60 -39.48
CA ALA A 226 -7.64 -4.11 -39.30
C ALA A 226 -8.73 -3.16 -39.83
N LEU A 227 -8.53 -1.84 -39.72
CA LEU A 227 -9.41 -0.83 -40.35
C LEU A 227 -9.39 -0.99 -41.88
N ARG A 228 -8.19 -1.18 -42.46
CA ARG A 228 -8.04 -1.43 -43.91
C ARG A 228 -8.76 -2.73 -44.32
N LYS A 229 -8.68 -3.79 -43.51
CA LYS A 229 -9.39 -5.04 -43.76
C LYS A 229 -10.92 -4.87 -43.80
N LEU A 230 -11.49 -4.02 -42.94
CA LEU A 230 -12.92 -3.66 -43.02
C LEU A 230 -13.23 -2.92 -44.33
N GLY A 231 -12.33 -2.04 -44.78
CA GLY A 231 -12.40 -1.41 -46.10
C GLY A 231 -12.42 -2.43 -47.24
N GLU A 232 -11.45 -3.36 -47.27
CA GLU A 232 -11.36 -4.42 -48.27
C GLU A 232 -12.63 -5.29 -48.33
N LEU A 233 -13.17 -5.66 -47.15
CA LEU A 233 -14.38 -6.46 -47.04
C LEU A 233 -15.65 -5.72 -47.49
N ALA A 234 -15.70 -4.40 -47.29
CA ALA A 234 -16.78 -3.56 -47.80
C ALA A 234 -16.71 -3.41 -49.33
N VAL A 235 -15.51 -3.22 -49.91
CA VAL A 235 -15.30 -3.25 -51.37
C VAL A 235 -15.74 -4.59 -51.97
N ALA A 236 -15.35 -5.71 -51.36
CA ALA A 236 -15.74 -7.05 -51.82
C ALA A 236 -17.27 -7.30 -51.78
N LYS A 237 -18.01 -6.50 -51.01
CA LYS A 237 -19.49 -6.53 -50.92
C LYS A 237 -20.17 -5.46 -51.81
N ASN A 238 -19.40 -4.69 -52.58
CA ASN A 238 -19.83 -3.49 -53.33
C ASN A 238 -20.40 -2.37 -52.45
N ASP A 239 -20.10 -2.37 -51.14
CA ASP A 239 -20.43 -1.27 -50.22
C ASP A 239 -19.31 -0.23 -50.22
N PHE A 240 -19.27 0.56 -51.29
CA PHE A 240 -18.22 1.54 -51.50
C PHE A 240 -18.28 2.71 -50.51
N ASP A 241 -19.44 2.99 -49.89
CA ASP A 241 -19.56 4.03 -48.87
C ASP A 241 -18.96 3.59 -47.54
N ALA A 242 -19.27 2.38 -47.07
CA ALA A 242 -18.61 1.83 -45.90
C ALA A 242 -17.09 1.65 -46.13
N ALA A 243 -16.68 1.25 -47.34
CA ALA A 243 -15.27 1.14 -47.69
C ALA A 243 -14.53 2.49 -47.59
N LYS A 244 -15.12 3.54 -48.18
CA LYS A 244 -14.64 4.93 -48.09
C LYS A 244 -14.50 5.37 -46.63
N ASP A 245 -15.49 5.11 -45.77
CA ASP A 245 -15.46 5.51 -44.37
C ASP A 245 -14.37 4.77 -43.57
N TRP A 246 -14.17 3.46 -43.81
CA TRP A 246 -13.12 2.68 -43.15
C TRP A 246 -11.71 3.07 -43.61
N TYR A 247 -11.50 3.28 -44.92
CA TYR A 247 -10.21 3.76 -45.43
C TYR A 247 -9.94 5.21 -44.98
N THR A 248 -10.95 6.08 -44.87
CA THR A 248 -10.77 7.44 -44.33
C THR A 248 -10.33 7.41 -42.86
N LYS A 249 -10.91 6.53 -42.04
CA LYS A 249 -10.48 6.31 -40.64
C LYS A 249 -9.03 5.80 -40.54
N ALA A 250 -8.60 4.93 -41.45
CA ALA A 250 -7.22 4.45 -41.51
C ALA A 250 -6.25 5.53 -42.04
N ALA A 251 -6.65 6.29 -43.05
CA ALA A 251 -5.89 7.40 -43.64
C ALA A 251 -5.67 8.54 -42.64
N ALA A 252 -6.59 8.76 -41.70
CA ALA A 252 -6.42 9.71 -40.61
C ALA A 252 -5.22 9.39 -39.67
N ALA A 253 -4.70 8.16 -39.72
CA ALA A 253 -3.46 7.76 -39.05
C ALA A 253 -2.21 7.85 -39.95
N ASN A 254 -2.31 8.50 -41.12
CA ASN A 254 -1.28 8.58 -42.18
C ASN A 254 -0.86 7.20 -42.76
N ASP A 255 -1.77 6.21 -42.78
CA ASP A 255 -1.51 4.93 -43.44
C ASP A 255 -1.61 5.10 -44.96
N THR A 256 -0.45 5.03 -45.63
CA THR A 256 -0.36 5.31 -47.07
C THR A 256 -1.00 4.24 -47.95
N GLU A 257 -1.21 3.02 -47.45
CA GLU A 257 -1.90 1.95 -48.18
C GLU A 257 -3.43 2.17 -48.11
N ALA A 258 -3.94 2.71 -47.01
CA ALA A 258 -5.33 3.16 -46.89
C ALA A 258 -5.61 4.41 -47.74
N GLU A 259 -4.71 5.39 -47.74
CA GLU A 259 -4.79 6.57 -48.60
C GLU A 259 -4.80 6.17 -50.09
N MET A 260 -4.00 5.17 -50.47
CA MET A 260 -3.98 4.61 -51.83
C MET A 260 -5.23 3.78 -52.16
N ALA A 261 -5.73 2.97 -51.22
CA ALA A 261 -6.99 2.23 -51.42
C ALA A 261 -8.17 3.19 -51.61
N LEU A 262 -8.20 4.30 -50.87
CA LEU A 262 -9.18 5.37 -51.01
C LEU A 262 -9.03 6.09 -52.35
N ALA A 263 -7.80 6.45 -52.76
CA ALA A 263 -7.54 7.00 -54.09
C ALA A 263 -8.03 6.08 -55.21
N ASN A 264 -7.75 4.78 -55.13
CA ASN A 264 -8.17 3.79 -56.12
C ASN A 264 -9.71 3.67 -56.21
N LEU A 265 -10.44 3.77 -55.09
CA LEU A 265 -11.91 3.85 -55.10
C LEU A 265 -12.44 5.06 -55.88
N TYR A 266 -11.76 6.21 -55.80
CA TYR A 266 -12.10 7.43 -56.52
C TYR A 266 -11.63 7.42 -58.00
N LEU A 267 -10.73 6.50 -58.39
CA LEU A 267 -10.23 6.35 -59.78
C LEU A 267 -10.98 5.31 -60.60
N ASP A 268 -11.67 4.36 -59.98
CA ASP A 268 -12.49 3.40 -60.73
C ASP A 268 -13.70 4.09 -61.36
N SER A 269 -13.65 4.28 -62.68
CA SER A 269 -14.73 4.91 -63.46
C SER A 269 -16.03 4.10 -63.49
N LYS A 270 -16.04 2.87 -62.95
CA LYS A 270 -17.24 2.04 -62.77
C LYS A 270 -17.87 2.22 -61.38
N ASN A 271 -17.18 2.88 -60.45
CA ASN A 271 -17.67 3.14 -59.10
C ASN A 271 -18.51 4.42 -59.05
N LYS A 272 -19.64 4.40 -58.32
CA LYS A 272 -20.47 5.57 -58.04
C LYS A 272 -19.72 6.72 -57.34
N LEU A 273 -18.58 6.42 -56.71
CA LEU A 273 -17.72 7.40 -56.06
C LEU A 273 -16.71 8.07 -57.01
N TYR A 274 -16.63 7.68 -58.28
CA TYR A 274 -15.61 8.18 -59.23
C TYR A 274 -15.46 9.70 -59.20
N ASN A 275 -14.28 10.17 -58.80
CA ASN A 275 -13.93 11.59 -58.82
C ASN A 275 -12.40 11.73 -58.92
N PRO A 276 -11.85 11.96 -60.14
CA PRO A 276 -10.41 11.99 -60.34
C PRO A 276 -9.72 13.16 -59.61
N LYS A 277 -10.43 14.25 -59.29
CA LYS A 277 -9.89 15.35 -58.47
C LYS A 277 -9.73 14.92 -57.01
N THR A 278 -10.72 14.23 -56.44
CA THR A 278 -10.63 13.68 -55.08
C THR A 278 -9.59 12.57 -54.99
N ALA A 279 -9.50 11.71 -56.00
CA ALA A 279 -8.41 10.74 -56.12
C ALA A 279 -7.04 11.41 -56.10
N PHE A 280 -6.82 12.42 -56.94
CA PHE A 280 -5.56 13.17 -57.00
C PHE A 280 -5.15 13.72 -55.62
N MET A 281 -6.09 14.25 -54.84
CA MET A 281 -5.80 14.74 -53.48
C MET A 281 -5.30 13.62 -52.55
N TRP A 282 -5.91 12.43 -52.60
CA TRP A 282 -5.48 11.28 -51.80
C TRP A 282 -4.16 10.68 -52.29
N VAL A 283 -3.92 10.59 -53.61
CA VAL A 283 -2.61 10.19 -54.17
C VAL A 283 -1.52 11.19 -53.76
N LEU A 284 -1.81 12.50 -53.83
CA LEU A 284 -0.88 13.54 -53.39
C LEU A 284 -0.56 13.43 -51.89
N GLN A 285 -1.56 13.12 -51.05
CA GLN A 285 -1.35 12.91 -49.62
C GLN A 285 -0.47 11.67 -49.36
N ALA A 286 -0.80 10.52 -49.95
CA ALA A 286 0.01 9.30 -49.87
C ALA A 286 1.44 9.49 -50.39
N ALA A 287 1.61 10.30 -51.45
CA ALA A 287 2.91 10.62 -52.03
C ALA A 287 3.75 11.53 -51.12
N ARG A 288 3.11 12.45 -50.38
CA ARG A 288 3.75 13.27 -49.33
C ARG A 288 4.08 12.46 -48.09
N ASN A 289 3.23 11.50 -47.72
CA ASN A 289 3.43 10.57 -46.61
C ASN A 289 4.41 9.41 -46.93
N GLY A 290 5.01 9.40 -48.14
CA GLY A 290 6.15 8.54 -48.47
C GLY A 290 5.81 7.22 -49.18
N SER A 291 4.64 7.09 -49.81
CA SER A 291 4.38 5.97 -50.71
C SER A 291 5.04 6.18 -52.07
N ALA A 292 6.03 5.35 -52.41
CA ALA A 292 6.67 5.35 -53.73
C ALA A 292 5.70 4.96 -54.85
N GLU A 293 4.70 4.12 -54.55
CA GLU A 293 3.61 3.79 -55.47
C GLU A 293 2.75 5.03 -55.74
N ALA A 294 2.33 5.74 -54.69
CA ALA A 294 1.59 7.00 -54.82
C ALA A 294 2.36 8.05 -55.61
N GLN A 295 3.66 8.19 -55.36
CA GLN A 295 4.54 9.10 -56.11
C GLN A 295 4.62 8.73 -57.60
N THR A 296 4.62 7.44 -57.93
CA THR A 296 4.59 6.94 -59.31
C THR A 296 3.22 7.22 -59.97
N ILE A 297 2.11 6.97 -59.28
CA ILE A 297 0.76 7.26 -59.80
C ILE A 297 0.53 8.78 -59.92
N LEU A 298 1.04 9.58 -58.99
CA LEU A 298 1.01 11.04 -59.04
C LEU A 298 1.77 11.58 -60.26
N ALA A 299 2.96 11.01 -60.55
CA ALA A 299 3.68 11.32 -61.78
C ALA A 299 2.84 10.98 -63.02
N GLY A 300 2.17 9.82 -63.04
CA GLY A 300 1.23 9.44 -64.11
C GLY A 300 0.03 10.40 -64.26
N MET A 301 -0.51 10.91 -63.15
CA MET A 301 -1.60 11.91 -63.16
C MET A 301 -1.15 13.24 -63.76
N TYR A 302 0.01 13.76 -63.33
CA TYR A 302 0.60 14.97 -63.93
C TYR A 302 1.00 14.75 -65.39
N GLN A 303 1.42 13.54 -65.79
CA GLN A 303 1.75 13.24 -67.19
C GLN A 303 0.51 13.19 -68.10
N SER A 304 -0.64 12.73 -67.57
CA SER A 304 -1.87 12.49 -68.33
C SER A 304 -2.96 13.56 -68.20
N GLY A 305 -2.82 14.48 -67.24
CA GLY A 305 -3.86 15.47 -66.93
C GLY A 305 -5.08 14.90 -66.20
N ASN A 306 -4.94 13.73 -65.57
CA ASN A 306 -6.07 13.06 -64.89
C ASN A 306 -6.24 13.61 -63.47
N GLY A 307 -7.33 14.35 -63.22
CA GLY A 307 -7.65 14.96 -61.93
C GLY A 307 -6.91 16.27 -61.62
N VAL A 308 -5.88 16.60 -62.41
CA VAL A 308 -5.01 17.78 -62.29
C VAL A 308 -4.60 18.26 -63.68
N SER A 309 -4.19 19.52 -63.85
CA SER A 309 -3.59 19.98 -65.11
C SER A 309 -2.31 19.21 -65.42
N ALA A 310 -2.07 18.91 -66.71
CA ALA A 310 -0.88 18.19 -67.12
C ALA A 310 0.40 19.03 -66.92
N ASP A 311 1.41 18.46 -66.26
CA ASP A 311 2.73 19.04 -66.00
C ASP A 311 3.81 17.96 -66.12
N PRO A 312 4.42 17.78 -67.31
CA PRO A 312 5.46 16.78 -67.53
C PRO A 312 6.74 17.00 -66.70
N ALA A 313 7.02 18.25 -66.28
CA ALA A 313 8.21 18.55 -65.49
C ALA A 313 8.02 18.10 -64.03
N LEU A 314 6.86 18.38 -63.46
CA LEU A 314 6.49 17.92 -62.12
C LEU A 314 6.27 16.39 -62.09
N ALA A 315 5.75 15.81 -63.17
CA ALA A 315 5.69 14.36 -63.35
C ALA A 315 7.09 13.71 -63.25
N ALA A 316 8.09 14.24 -63.96
CA ALA A 316 9.46 13.73 -63.90
C ALA A 316 10.08 13.84 -62.49
N GLN A 317 9.80 14.93 -61.76
CA GLN A 317 10.26 15.11 -60.37
C GLN A 317 9.65 14.08 -59.43
N TRP A 318 8.33 13.84 -59.49
CA TRP A 318 7.68 12.81 -58.67
C TRP A 318 8.13 11.40 -59.03
N GLN A 319 8.39 11.11 -60.31
CA GLN A 319 8.94 9.82 -60.75
C GLN A 319 10.37 9.59 -60.23
N GLN A 320 11.19 10.64 -60.14
CA GLN A 320 12.52 10.55 -59.52
C GLN A 320 12.42 10.35 -58.01
N LYS A 321 11.54 11.10 -57.34
CA LYS A 321 11.27 10.95 -55.91
C LYS A 321 10.69 9.58 -55.55
N ALA A 322 9.92 8.95 -56.44
CA ALA A 322 9.45 7.57 -56.31
C ALA A 322 10.62 6.58 -56.28
N LYS A 323 11.60 6.73 -57.18
CA LYS A 323 12.82 5.90 -57.18
C LYS A 323 13.64 6.10 -55.90
N GLU A 324 13.80 7.33 -55.44
CA GLU A 324 14.52 7.66 -54.20
C GLU A 324 13.82 7.10 -52.96
N THR A 325 12.49 7.25 -52.88
CA THR A 325 11.66 6.72 -51.78
C THR A 325 11.65 5.20 -51.79
N ALA A 326 11.58 4.55 -52.95
CA ALA A 326 11.72 3.10 -53.09
C ALA A 326 13.12 2.61 -52.67
N ALA A 327 14.19 3.30 -53.09
CA ALA A 327 15.57 3.00 -52.71
C ALA A 327 15.84 3.24 -51.21
N PHE A 328 15.16 4.20 -50.59
CA PHE A 328 15.20 4.44 -49.14
C PHE A 328 14.42 3.38 -48.35
N LYS A 329 13.21 2.99 -48.82
CA LYS A 329 12.41 1.90 -48.23
C LYS A 329 13.13 0.54 -48.36
N ALA A 330 13.93 0.35 -49.41
CA ALA A 330 14.83 -0.81 -49.58
C ALA A 330 16.12 -0.71 -48.73
N LYS A 331 16.35 0.40 -48.02
CA LYS A 331 17.48 0.63 -47.09
C LYS A 331 16.96 0.98 -45.68
N THR A 332 15.94 0.28 -45.19
CA THR A 332 15.54 0.37 -43.79
C THR A 332 16.74 0.09 -42.88
N LYS A 333 16.92 0.91 -41.84
CA LYS A 333 17.97 0.68 -40.83
C LYS A 333 17.47 -0.39 -39.84
N PRO A 334 18.24 -1.46 -39.54
CA PRO A 334 17.82 -2.53 -38.63
C PRO A 334 17.27 -2.07 -37.27
N ALA A 335 17.71 -0.92 -36.75
CA ALA A 335 17.16 -0.31 -35.53
C ALA A 335 15.64 -0.02 -35.61
N ILE A 336 15.15 0.40 -36.77
CA ILE A 336 13.73 0.69 -37.00
C ILE A 336 12.93 -0.62 -37.00
N GLU A 337 13.42 -1.64 -37.70
CA GLU A 337 12.75 -2.95 -37.79
C GLU A 337 12.67 -3.65 -36.42
N VAL A 338 13.76 -3.61 -35.65
CA VAL A 338 13.80 -4.10 -34.26
C VAL A 338 12.77 -3.37 -33.38
N SER A 339 12.77 -2.03 -33.39
CA SER A 339 11.85 -1.26 -32.55
C SER A 339 10.38 -1.41 -32.98
N GLN A 340 10.10 -1.52 -34.28
CA GLN A 340 8.77 -1.84 -34.80
C GLN A 340 8.33 -3.25 -34.42
N TRP A 341 9.20 -4.26 -34.47
CA TRP A 341 8.85 -5.61 -34.03
C TRP A 341 8.54 -5.66 -32.52
N LEU A 342 9.41 -5.08 -31.70
CA LEU A 342 9.23 -4.98 -30.24
C LEU A 342 7.98 -4.20 -29.83
N SER A 343 7.62 -3.15 -30.56
CA SER A 343 6.43 -2.32 -30.31
C SER A 343 5.15 -2.83 -30.99
N ASN A 344 5.21 -3.99 -31.63
CA ASN A 344 4.16 -4.53 -32.50
C ASN A 344 3.70 -3.60 -33.65
N GLY A 345 4.57 -2.68 -34.08
CA GLY A 345 4.38 -1.72 -35.17
C GLY A 345 4.07 -0.29 -34.71
N LYS A 346 3.97 -0.03 -33.40
CA LYS A 346 3.54 1.27 -32.87
C LYS A 346 4.61 2.37 -32.93
N ILE A 347 5.88 2.03 -32.78
CA ILE A 347 6.99 3.00 -32.61
C ILE A 347 8.21 2.57 -33.44
N SER A 348 8.91 3.55 -34.03
CA SER A 348 10.08 3.38 -34.91
C SER A 348 11.43 3.72 -34.25
N ASN A 349 11.45 3.74 -32.91
CA ASN A 349 12.62 4.01 -32.07
C ASN A 349 12.47 3.28 -30.71
N PHE A 350 13.51 3.30 -29.88
CA PHE A 350 13.55 2.59 -28.60
C PHE A 350 12.86 3.31 -27.42
N ASN A 351 11.99 4.30 -27.68
CA ASN A 351 11.14 4.92 -26.65
C ASN A 351 9.90 4.04 -26.38
N ILE A 352 10.15 2.81 -25.97
CA ILE A 352 9.16 1.79 -25.60
C ILE A 352 9.44 1.32 -24.18
N ASP A 353 8.38 1.01 -23.44
CA ASP A 353 8.48 0.56 -22.06
C ASP A 353 9.32 -0.72 -21.94
N GLY A 354 10.10 -0.82 -20.86
CA GLY A 354 11.12 -1.87 -20.67
C GLY A 354 12.48 -1.57 -21.29
N PHE A 355 12.55 -0.75 -22.35
CA PHE A 355 13.81 -0.38 -23.03
C PHE A 355 14.24 1.07 -22.81
N ARG A 356 13.31 1.99 -22.50
CA ARG A 356 13.60 3.37 -22.10
C ARG A 356 14.59 3.40 -20.91
N LEU A 357 15.54 4.32 -20.94
CA LEU A 357 16.39 4.63 -19.79
C LEU A 357 15.60 5.47 -18.76
N GLY A 358 15.48 4.95 -17.54
CA GLY A 358 15.09 5.73 -16.36
C GLY A 358 16.26 6.53 -15.80
N GLY A 359 16.09 7.10 -14.61
CA GLY A 359 17.18 7.72 -13.86
C GLY A 359 17.67 9.07 -14.36
N ILE A 360 18.97 9.37 -14.18
CA ILE A 360 19.56 10.65 -14.59
C ILE A 360 19.31 10.98 -16.08
N TYR A 361 19.11 9.96 -16.91
CA TYR A 361 18.80 10.09 -18.34
C TYR A 361 17.42 10.75 -18.60
N ASN A 362 16.57 10.91 -17.58
CA ASN A 362 15.27 11.57 -17.67
C ASN A 362 15.18 12.94 -16.97
N ALA A 363 16.29 13.50 -16.49
CA ALA A 363 16.38 14.80 -15.81
C ALA A 363 16.10 16.01 -16.74
N TRP A 364 15.24 15.87 -17.75
CA TRP A 364 14.77 16.87 -18.73
C TRP A 364 15.81 17.87 -19.25
N LYS A 365 17.03 17.38 -19.54
CA LYS A 365 18.21 18.16 -19.96
C LYS A 365 18.71 19.20 -18.95
N ASN A 366 18.35 19.08 -17.67
CA ASN A 366 18.85 19.93 -16.59
C ASN A 366 20.38 19.80 -16.47
N PRO A 367 21.18 20.82 -16.84
CA PRO A 367 22.63 20.70 -16.83
C PRO A 367 23.21 20.60 -15.41
N ARG A 368 22.48 21.04 -14.39
CA ARG A 368 22.91 20.97 -12.98
C ARG A 368 22.81 19.55 -12.44
N ALA A 369 21.68 18.87 -12.62
CA ALA A 369 21.48 17.49 -12.18
C ALA A 369 22.40 16.50 -12.94
N LEU A 370 22.66 16.78 -14.23
CA LEU A 370 23.53 15.97 -15.09
C LEU A 370 25.04 16.17 -14.85
N LYS A 371 25.45 17.26 -14.17
CA LYS A 371 26.86 17.67 -14.03
C LYS A 371 27.73 16.60 -13.36
N GLU A 372 28.83 16.20 -13.99
CA GLU A 372 29.82 15.32 -13.35
C GLU A 372 30.47 15.97 -12.12
N ASN A 373 30.84 15.16 -11.13
CA ASN A 373 31.45 15.57 -9.87
C ASN A 373 30.62 16.60 -9.08
N ASN A 374 29.29 16.53 -9.18
CA ASN A 374 28.39 17.19 -8.23
C ASN A 374 28.03 16.24 -7.08
N TYR A 375 27.44 16.77 -6.01
CA TYR A 375 26.66 15.99 -5.05
C TYR A 375 25.21 16.40 -5.26
N ASN A 376 24.37 15.48 -5.69
CA ASN A 376 22.94 15.72 -5.82
C ASN A 376 22.26 15.45 -4.47
N VAL A 377 21.15 16.14 -4.23
CA VAL A 377 20.40 15.97 -2.99
C VAL A 377 19.52 14.73 -3.13
N ALA A 378 19.65 13.81 -2.19
CA ALA A 378 18.92 12.55 -2.23
C ALA A 378 17.53 12.69 -1.57
N PRO A 379 16.52 11.94 -2.03
CA PRO A 379 15.21 11.92 -1.39
C PRO A 379 15.29 11.36 0.03
N LEU A 380 14.44 11.90 0.90
CA LEU A 380 14.38 11.57 2.32
C LEU A 380 13.20 10.65 2.65
N MET A 381 13.36 9.87 3.72
CA MET A 381 12.27 9.15 4.38
C MET A 381 12.27 9.47 5.87
N GLU A 382 11.10 9.40 6.50
CA GLU A 382 10.95 9.55 7.94
C GLU A 382 10.96 8.19 8.65
N THR A 383 11.51 8.15 9.85
CA THR A 383 11.56 6.96 10.72
C THR A 383 10.61 7.12 11.92
N VAL A 384 9.93 6.03 12.29
CA VAL A 384 9.15 5.99 13.55
C VAL A 384 10.12 5.88 14.72
N SER A 385 10.05 6.83 15.65
CA SER A 385 10.89 6.84 16.86
C SER A 385 10.22 6.13 18.05
N ARG A 386 11.03 5.63 19.00
CA ARG A 386 10.55 5.04 20.25
C ARG A 386 9.59 5.99 21.01
N GLY A 387 9.94 7.27 21.10
CA GLY A 387 9.12 8.28 21.80
C GLY A 387 7.85 8.69 21.06
N GLU A 388 7.76 8.45 19.75
CA GLU A 388 6.51 8.65 18.99
C GLU A 388 5.52 7.51 19.28
N LEU A 389 6.01 6.27 19.39
CA LEU A 389 5.18 5.08 19.54
C LEU A 389 4.74 4.82 20.99
N TYR A 390 5.65 5.03 21.96
CA TYR A 390 5.44 4.77 23.38
C TYR A 390 5.32 6.09 24.16
N ASN A 391 4.28 6.86 23.84
CA ASN A 391 4.00 8.14 24.49
C ASN A 391 2.75 8.00 25.39
N PRO A 392 2.91 7.91 26.73
CA PRO A 392 1.78 7.76 27.64
C PRO A 392 0.91 9.02 27.65
N LYS A 393 -0.31 8.90 27.10
CA LYS A 393 -1.31 9.98 27.09
C LYS A 393 -2.33 9.77 28.18
N PHE A 394 -2.18 10.49 29.28
CA PHE A 394 -3.20 10.59 30.32
C PHE A 394 -4.29 11.54 29.82
N ALA A 395 -5.41 10.96 29.39
CA ALA A 395 -6.62 11.65 28.99
C ALA A 395 -7.82 10.81 29.41
N MET A 396 -8.87 11.45 29.96
CA MET A 396 -10.09 10.74 30.35
C MET A 396 -10.78 10.17 29.12
N MET A 397 -11.16 8.90 29.20
CA MET A 397 -11.96 8.22 28.18
C MET A 397 -13.34 8.86 28.13
N GLN A 398 -13.75 9.35 26.97
CA GLN A 398 -15.03 10.05 26.84
C GLN A 398 -16.21 9.07 26.72
N PRO A 399 -17.38 9.37 27.31
CA PRO A 399 -18.56 8.51 27.22
C PRO A 399 -18.99 8.08 25.82
N LYS A 400 -18.86 8.96 24.82
CA LYS A 400 -19.11 8.65 23.40
C LYS A 400 -18.08 7.71 22.73
N GLU A 401 -16.87 7.62 23.25
CA GLU A 401 -15.75 6.86 22.64
C GLU A 401 -15.79 5.37 22.98
N ILE A 402 -16.39 5.01 24.12
CA ILE A 402 -16.56 3.61 24.53
C ILE A 402 -17.62 2.94 23.64
N ALA A 403 -17.40 1.71 23.20
CA ALA A 403 -18.38 0.98 22.41
C ALA A 403 -19.63 0.65 23.24
N ILE A 404 -20.83 0.79 22.65
CA ILE A 404 -22.11 0.50 23.34
C ILE A 404 -22.16 -0.96 23.84
N SER A 405 -21.41 -1.87 23.22
CA SER A 405 -21.25 -3.25 23.67
C SER A 405 -20.58 -3.37 25.03
N GLU A 406 -19.59 -2.53 25.35
CA GLU A 406 -18.91 -2.54 26.66
C GLU A 406 -19.86 -2.00 27.76
N TYR A 407 -20.74 -1.05 27.41
CA TYR A 407 -21.82 -0.60 28.29
C TYR A 407 -22.88 -1.69 28.50
N PHE A 408 -23.31 -2.34 27.43
CA PHE A 408 -24.29 -3.43 27.50
C PHE A 408 -23.74 -4.62 28.32
N ASP A 409 -22.52 -5.09 28.03
CA ASP A 409 -21.86 -6.18 28.78
C ASP A 409 -21.79 -5.88 30.29
N MET A 410 -21.63 -4.61 30.69
CA MET A 410 -21.61 -4.19 32.10
C MET A 410 -22.99 -4.24 32.78
N ILE A 411 -24.07 -3.90 32.08
CA ILE A 411 -25.43 -3.81 32.67
C ILE A 411 -26.32 -5.03 32.39
N ALA A 412 -25.95 -5.90 31.45
CA ALA A 412 -26.83 -6.95 30.96
C ALA A 412 -27.17 -8.03 31.99
N SER A 413 -26.36 -8.22 33.04
CA SER A 413 -26.74 -9.07 34.17
C SER A 413 -27.93 -8.52 34.96
N ALA A 414 -28.15 -7.19 34.95
CA ALA A 414 -29.18 -6.49 35.71
C ALA A 414 -30.41 -6.07 34.88
N LEU A 415 -30.31 -6.09 33.54
CA LEU A 415 -31.45 -6.09 32.62
C LEU A 415 -32.31 -7.36 32.74
N ASN A 416 -31.67 -8.46 33.17
CA ASN A 416 -32.16 -9.82 33.12
C ASN A 416 -32.63 -10.27 34.51
N GLN A 417 -33.75 -9.72 34.98
CA GLN A 417 -34.36 -10.11 36.26
C GLN A 417 -34.96 -11.52 36.15
N ASP A 418 -34.67 -12.38 37.11
CA ASP A 418 -35.26 -13.73 37.21
C ASP A 418 -36.78 -13.63 37.38
N SER A 419 -37.53 -13.80 36.28
CA SER A 419 -38.98 -13.94 36.34
C SER A 419 -39.34 -15.21 37.11
N ALA A 420 -40.39 -15.10 37.94
CA ALA A 420 -40.66 -16.02 39.04
C ALA A 420 -40.76 -17.50 38.62
N ASN A 421 -40.45 -18.39 39.57
CA ASN A 421 -40.27 -19.87 39.54
C ASN A 421 -41.29 -20.77 38.78
N SER A 422 -41.85 -20.35 37.65
CA SER A 422 -42.60 -21.22 36.74
C SER A 422 -41.62 -22.00 35.87
N PHE A 423 -41.09 -23.11 36.40
CA PHE A 423 -40.29 -24.09 35.64
C PHE A 423 -41.00 -24.53 34.34
N PHE A 424 -42.33 -24.51 34.39
CA PHE A 424 -43.25 -24.97 33.36
C PHE A 424 -43.93 -23.74 32.73
N GLN A 425 -43.90 -23.67 31.39
CA GLN A 425 -44.87 -22.87 30.64
C GLN A 425 -46.14 -23.70 30.39
N GLN A 426 -47.19 -23.05 29.88
CA GLN A 426 -48.52 -23.62 29.68
C GLN A 426 -48.46 -25.07 29.15
N ARG A 427 -49.24 -25.94 29.82
CA ARG A 427 -49.61 -27.24 29.27
C ARG A 427 -50.30 -27.01 27.92
N TYR A 428 -50.20 -27.98 27.01
CA TYR A 428 -50.87 -27.91 25.70
C TYR A 428 -52.33 -27.46 25.83
N SER A 429 -52.71 -26.52 24.96
CA SER A 429 -54.09 -26.07 24.79
C SER A 429 -55.03 -27.24 24.50
N LEU A 430 -56.31 -27.03 24.79
CA LEU A 430 -57.36 -27.97 24.42
C LEU A 430 -57.53 -28.00 22.90
N ASP A 431 -58.25 -29.01 22.42
CA ASP A 431 -58.72 -29.01 21.04
C ASP A 431 -59.59 -27.77 20.78
N PRO A 432 -59.45 -27.06 19.63
CA PRO A 432 -60.23 -25.86 19.34
C PRO A 432 -61.75 -26.06 19.42
N GLN A 433 -62.27 -27.27 19.15
CA GLN A 433 -63.70 -27.56 19.32
C GLN A 433 -64.08 -27.65 20.81
N MET A 434 -63.25 -28.30 21.63
CA MET A 434 -63.43 -28.37 23.09
C MET A 434 -63.26 -27.00 23.75
N GLU A 435 -62.28 -26.21 23.30
CA GLU A 435 -62.05 -24.84 23.75
C GLU A 435 -63.22 -23.92 23.37
N ALA A 436 -63.72 -23.99 22.14
CA ALA A 436 -64.90 -23.23 21.72
C ALA A 436 -66.17 -23.64 22.49
N LEU A 437 -66.39 -24.94 22.75
CA LEU A 437 -67.51 -25.41 23.57
C LEU A 437 -67.36 -24.96 25.03
N GLN A 438 -66.15 -24.94 25.58
CA GLN A 438 -65.89 -24.43 26.93
C GLN A 438 -66.09 -22.90 27.01
N LEU A 439 -65.56 -22.14 26.05
CA LEU A 439 -65.71 -20.68 25.96
C LEU A 439 -67.18 -20.27 25.78
N THR A 440 -67.96 -20.97 24.96
CA THR A 440 -69.41 -20.70 24.78
C THR A 440 -70.24 -21.03 26.03
N SER A 441 -69.72 -21.85 26.95
CA SER A 441 -70.31 -22.11 28.28
C SER A 441 -69.85 -21.14 29.37
N SER A 442 -68.85 -20.32 29.10
CA SER A 442 -68.31 -19.34 30.05
C SER A 442 -69.21 -18.11 30.16
N LEU A 443 -69.75 -17.87 31.37
CA LEU A 443 -70.56 -16.69 31.70
C LEU A 443 -69.86 -15.35 31.36
N ALA A 444 -68.52 -15.32 31.35
CA ALA A 444 -67.74 -14.12 31.07
C ALA A 444 -67.59 -13.79 29.56
N VAL A 445 -67.90 -14.74 28.67
CA VAL A 445 -67.74 -14.58 27.20
C VAL A 445 -69.09 -14.34 26.52
N ALA A 446 -70.20 -14.85 27.10
CA ALA A 446 -71.54 -14.68 26.55
C ALA A 446 -72.13 -13.26 26.71
N HIS A 447 -71.54 -12.40 27.57
CA HIS A 447 -71.97 -11.02 27.79
C HIS A 447 -70.74 -10.09 27.88
N PRO A 448 -70.31 -9.46 26.76
CA PRO A 448 -69.10 -8.63 26.73
C PRO A 448 -69.22 -7.29 27.46
N GLU A 449 -70.43 -6.80 27.69
CA GLU A 449 -70.67 -5.46 28.22
C GLU A 449 -71.13 -5.49 29.70
N ASN A 450 -70.25 -4.98 30.57
CA ASN A 450 -70.53 -4.51 31.94
C ASN A 450 -70.92 -5.53 33.04
N TYR A 451 -70.22 -6.67 33.14
CA TYR A 451 -70.20 -7.47 34.39
C TYR A 451 -68.79 -7.68 34.95
N SER A 452 -68.48 -6.98 36.05
CA SER A 452 -67.30 -7.28 36.88
C SER A 452 -67.67 -8.32 37.95
N VAL A 453 -66.94 -9.44 38.02
CA VAL A 453 -67.24 -10.56 38.93
C VAL A 453 -66.67 -10.31 40.34
N ALA A 454 -66.91 -9.10 40.88
CA ALA A 454 -66.31 -8.63 42.12
C ALA A 454 -67.26 -7.78 42.98
N GLN A 455 -68.50 -8.23 43.16
CA GLN A 455 -69.41 -7.73 44.21
C GLN A 455 -70.56 -8.71 44.50
N GLN A 456 -70.41 -9.53 45.53
CA GLN A 456 -71.54 -10.25 46.15
C GLN A 456 -72.13 -9.39 47.27
N ASN A 457 -73.26 -8.73 46.96
CA ASN A 457 -74.35 -8.25 47.84
C ASN A 457 -74.85 -6.87 47.41
N LEU A 458 -75.89 -6.84 46.58
CA LEU A 458 -76.92 -5.78 46.53
C LEU A 458 -78.08 -6.28 45.64
N PRO A 459 -79.36 -6.09 46.03
CA PRO A 459 -80.50 -6.41 45.18
C PRO A 459 -80.94 -5.19 44.34
N TYR A 460 -81.17 -5.43 43.05
CA TYR A 460 -81.68 -4.51 42.02
C TYR A 460 -80.81 -3.30 41.62
N ALA A 461 -80.67 -3.12 40.31
CA ALA A 461 -80.30 -1.86 39.65
C ALA A 461 -81.20 -1.65 38.42
N PHE A 462 -81.58 -0.39 38.20
CA PHE A 462 -82.38 0.07 37.05
C PHE A 462 -81.51 0.22 35.80
N SER A 463 -82.01 -0.14 34.62
CA SER A 463 -81.74 0.57 33.35
C SER A 463 -82.63 0.03 32.23
N ASP A 464 -83.16 0.92 31.39
CA ASP A 464 -84.08 0.63 30.28
C ASP A 464 -83.41 -0.13 29.11
N ASP A 465 -83.59 -1.46 29.04
CA ASP A 465 -83.30 -2.26 27.84
C ASP A 465 -84.51 -3.18 27.53
N PRO A 466 -85.21 -3.02 26.39
CA PRO A 466 -86.48 -3.70 26.13
C PRO A 466 -86.35 -5.16 25.65
N GLN A 467 -85.22 -5.84 25.86
CA GLN A 467 -85.05 -7.26 25.54
C GLN A 467 -85.69 -8.15 26.61
N PRO A 468 -86.75 -8.94 26.31
CA PRO A 468 -87.34 -9.83 27.29
C PRO A 468 -86.37 -10.97 27.66
N PHE A 469 -86.09 -11.08 28.97
CA PHE A 469 -85.22 -12.11 29.54
C PHE A 469 -85.67 -13.53 29.12
N ASN A 470 -84.90 -14.16 28.24
CA ASN A 470 -85.27 -15.45 27.65
C ASN A 470 -84.98 -16.62 28.60
N TYR A 471 -85.90 -16.87 29.54
CA TYR A 471 -85.86 -17.99 30.47
C TYR A 471 -85.67 -19.36 29.79
N LEU A 472 -86.19 -19.54 28.56
CA LEU A 472 -86.03 -20.79 27.81
C LEU A 472 -84.58 -21.02 27.37
N ASP A 473 -83.87 -19.98 26.94
CA ASP A 473 -82.46 -20.07 26.56
C ASP A 473 -81.58 -20.40 27.79
N GLN A 474 -81.84 -19.78 28.94
CA GLN A 474 -81.08 -20.07 30.16
C GLN A 474 -81.32 -21.48 30.71
N LEU A 475 -82.55 -21.99 30.60
CA LEU A 475 -82.90 -23.38 30.99
C LEU A 475 -82.35 -24.42 30.01
N THR A 476 -82.16 -24.10 28.73
CA THR A 476 -81.70 -25.05 27.71
C THR A 476 -80.19 -25.01 27.45
N ARG A 477 -79.48 -23.91 27.73
CA ARG A 477 -78.02 -23.79 27.59
C ARG A 477 -77.25 -24.91 28.29
N GLY A 478 -77.62 -25.25 29.52
CA GLY A 478 -76.97 -26.32 30.28
C GLY A 478 -77.15 -27.70 29.64
N TRP A 479 -78.36 -27.99 29.13
CA TRP A 479 -78.68 -29.23 28.43
C TRP A 479 -78.01 -29.30 27.05
N LEU A 480 -78.00 -28.21 26.29
CA LEU A 480 -77.36 -28.14 24.97
C LEU A 480 -75.83 -28.25 25.09
N TYR A 481 -75.22 -27.61 26.09
CA TYR A 481 -73.81 -27.79 26.41
C TYR A 481 -73.49 -29.24 26.81
N GLN A 482 -74.28 -29.86 27.70
CA GLN A 482 -74.11 -31.27 28.06
C GLN A 482 -74.28 -32.20 26.85
N SER A 483 -75.28 -31.96 26.00
CA SER A 483 -75.54 -32.76 24.79
C SER A 483 -74.39 -32.66 23.79
N ASN A 484 -73.91 -31.44 23.50
CA ASN A 484 -72.77 -31.20 22.61
C ASN A 484 -71.48 -31.81 23.19
N MET A 485 -71.20 -31.63 24.48
CA MET A 485 -70.06 -32.24 25.14
C MET A 485 -70.15 -33.76 25.18
N GLN A 486 -71.33 -34.33 25.37
CA GLN A 486 -71.54 -35.78 25.36
C GLN A 486 -71.39 -36.37 23.95
N ALA A 487 -71.78 -35.65 22.90
CA ALA A 487 -71.52 -36.03 21.51
C ALA A 487 -70.02 -36.06 21.21
N VAL A 488 -69.29 -34.98 21.53
CA VAL A 488 -67.83 -34.92 21.32
C VAL A 488 -67.08 -35.95 22.18
N LEU A 489 -67.46 -36.13 23.45
CA LEU A 489 -66.90 -37.19 24.30
C LEU A 489 -67.16 -38.58 23.72
N SER A 490 -68.36 -38.86 23.20
CA SER A 490 -68.68 -40.17 22.60
C SER A 490 -67.83 -40.46 21.36
N GLU A 491 -67.60 -39.44 20.52
CA GLU A 491 -66.69 -39.56 19.38
C GLU A 491 -65.23 -39.78 19.84
N LEU A 492 -64.76 -38.99 20.81
CA LEU A 492 -63.41 -39.11 21.39
C LEU A 492 -63.17 -40.49 22.02
N TYR A 493 -64.13 -41.04 22.77
CA TYR A 493 -64.04 -42.40 23.30
C TYR A 493 -63.98 -43.45 22.19
N GLY A 494 -64.83 -43.33 21.17
CA GLY A 494 -64.81 -44.24 20.02
C GLY A 494 -63.44 -44.25 19.32
N ARG A 495 -62.90 -43.07 19.02
CA ARG A 495 -61.59 -42.89 18.38
C ARG A 495 -60.42 -43.35 19.27
N ALA A 496 -60.48 -43.08 20.57
CA ALA A 496 -59.46 -43.51 21.53
C ALA A 496 -59.43 -45.04 21.74
N ILE A 497 -60.60 -45.70 21.71
CA ILE A 497 -60.71 -47.18 21.76
C ILE A 497 -60.15 -47.81 20.48
N LEU A 498 -60.31 -47.16 19.32
CA LEU A 498 -59.69 -47.58 18.06
C LEU A 498 -58.18 -47.31 18.00
N GLY A 499 -57.59 -46.78 19.07
CA GLY A 499 -56.15 -46.54 19.17
C GLY A 499 -55.69 -45.17 18.67
N GLU A 500 -56.57 -44.19 18.44
CA GLU A 500 -56.09 -42.89 17.96
C GLU A 500 -55.38 -42.09 19.08
N SER A 501 -54.07 -41.90 18.98
CA SER A 501 -53.24 -41.24 19.99
C SER A 501 -53.67 -39.80 20.29
N ALA A 502 -54.15 -39.05 19.30
CA ALA A 502 -54.68 -37.70 19.49
C ALA A 502 -55.96 -37.68 20.34
N ALA A 503 -56.88 -38.62 20.11
CA ALA A 503 -58.10 -38.74 20.91
C ALA A 503 -57.79 -39.24 22.34
N GLN A 504 -56.84 -40.16 22.50
CA GLN A 504 -56.33 -40.58 23.81
C GLN A 504 -55.68 -39.41 24.57
N PHE A 505 -54.81 -38.63 23.92
CA PHE A 505 -54.20 -37.43 24.51
C PHE A 505 -55.25 -36.41 24.94
N GLN A 506 -56.26 -36.15 24.10
CA GLN A 506 -57.36 -35.23 24.42
C GLN A 506 -58.19 -35.75 25.61
N LEU A 507 -58.58 -37.02 25.65
CA LEU A 507 -59.23 -37.60 26.84
C LEU A 507 -58.36 -37.49 28.10
N GLY A 508 -57.04 -37.67 27.97
CA GLY A 508 -56.06 -37.39 29.02
C GLY A 508 -56.19 -35.97 29.57
N GLN A 509 -56.19 -34.96 28.68
CA GLN A 509 -56.41 -33.55 29.06
C GLN A 509 -57.77 -33.34 29.76
N LEU A 510 -58.85 -33.93 29.25
CA LEU A 510 -60.19 -33.77 29.84
C LEU A 510 -60.28 -34.34 31.26
N TYR A 511 -59.69 -35.50 31.52
CA TYR A 511 -59.62 -36.10 32.87
C TYR A 511 -58.66 -35.38 33.82
N ASP A 512 -57.58 -34.80 33.31
CA ASP A 512 -56.58 -34.04 34.07
C ASP A 512 -57.13 -32.68 34.54
N TYR A 513 -57.82 -31.98 33.64
CA TYR A 513 -58.44 -30.69 33.93
C TYR A 513 -59.82 -30.82 34.61
N GLY A 514 -60.56 -31.90 34.37
CA GLY A 514 -61.95 -32.08 34.83
C GLY A 514 -62.96 -31.37 33.93
N ILE A 515 -62.75 -31.42 32.61
CA ILE A 515 -63.59 -30.73 31.61
C ILE A 515 -64.52 -31.77 30.97
N ALA A 516 -65.82 -31.55 31.07
CA ALA A 516 -66.90 -32.49 30.65
C ALA A 516 -66.90 -33.87 31.34
N VAL A 517 -65.82 -34.27 32.01
CA VAL A 517 -65.70 -35.44 32.89
C VAL A 517 -65.26 -35.03 34.29
N ALA A 518 -65.55 -35.85 35.29
CA ALA A 518 -65.01 -35.65 36.64
C ALA A 518 -63.49 -35.80 36.63
N LYS A 519 -62.79 -34.85 37.27
CA LYS A 519 -61.32 -34.84 37.34
C LYS A 519 -60.78 -36.13 37.98
N ASN A 520 -59.94 -36.86 37.25
CA ASN A 520 -59.43 -38.17 37.64
C ASN A 520 -57.99 -38.34 37.12
N ILE A 521 -57.00 -38.06 37.97
CA ILE A 521 -55.58 -38.11 37.60
C ILE A 521 -55.12 -39.53 37.19
N PRO A 522 -55.48 -40.63 37.90
CA PRO A 522 -55.21 -41.98 37.42
C PRO A 522 -55.75 -42.28 36.00
N GLN A 523 -56.96 -41.83 35.68
CA GLN A 523 -57.54 -42.01 34.35
C GLN A 523 -56.83 -41.15 33.30
N ALA A 524 -56.46 -39.91 33.64
CA ALA A 524 -55.66 -39.05 32.79
C ALA A 524 -54.29 -39.67 32.45
N ILE A 525 -53.59 -40.21 33.47
CA ILE A 525 -52.31 -40.92 33.30
C ILE A 525 -52.50 -42.12 32.38
N THR A 526 -53.55 -42.93 32.57
CA THR A 526 -53.85 -44.07 31.70
C THR A 526 -53.97 -43.65 30.23
N TYR A 527 -54.75 -42.59 29.95
CA TYR A 527 -54.93 -42.11 28.58
C TYR A 527 -53.68 -41.46 27.99
N TYR A 528 -52.90 -40.73 28.79
CA TYR A 528 -51.62 -40.20 28.34
C TYR A 528 -50.57 -41.32 28.13
N GLU A 529 -50.52 -42.36 28.97
CA GLU A 529 -49.59 -43.49 28.78
C GLU A 529 -49.96 -44.29 27.51
N LEU A 530 -51.24 -44.47 27.20
CA LEU A 530 -51.70 -45.05 25.92
C LEU A 530 -51.28 -44.20 24.70
N ALA A 531 -51.40 -42.88 24.77
CA ALA A 531 -50.94 -41.98 23.71
C ALA A 531 -49.40 -41.95 23.59
N ALA A 532 -48.68 -42.00 24.71
CA ALA A 532 -47.22 -42.03 24.77
C ALA A 532 -46.64 -43.36 24.25
N MET A 533 -47.31 -44.50 24.48
CA MET A 533 -46.96 -45.78 23.84
C MET A 533 -46.99 -45.70 22.30
N GLN A 534 -47.75 -44.76 21.74
CA GLN A 534 -47.82 -44.46 20.31
C GLN A 534 -46.94 -43.27 19.89
N GLN A 535 -45.97 -42.89 20.74
CA GLN A 535 -45.00 -41.81 20.54
C GLN A 535 -45.63 -40.40 20.45
N ASP A 536 -46.81 -40.18 21.05
CA ASP A 536 -47.36 -38.82 21.17
C ASP A 536 -46.56 -38.00 22.19
N VAL A 537 -45.64 -37.19 21.67
CA VAL A 537 -44.74 -36.33 22.45
C VAL A 537 -45.47 -35.31 23.34
N ARG A 538 -46.76 -35.03 23.09
CA ARG A 538 -47.57 -34.14 23.93
C ARG A 538 -48.02 -34.85 25.19
N ALA A 539 -48.37 -36.13 25.07
CA ALA A 539 -48.73 -36.99 26.18
C ALA A 539 -47.52 -37.25 27.08
N GLU A 540 -46.35 -37.50 26.49
CA GLU A 540 -45.08 -37.66 27.22
C GLU A 540 -44.71 -36.40 28.02
N TYR A 541 -44.88 -35.20 27.44
CA TYR A 541 -44.69 -33.93 28.16
C TYR A 541 -45.68 -33.78 29.33
N ASN A 542 -46.98 -33.99 29.10
CA ASN A 542 -47.99 -33.85 30.16
C ASN A 542 -47.82 -34.91 31.27
N LEU A 543 -47.38 -36.13 30.95
CA LEU A 543 -46.96 -37.12 31.96
C LEU A 543 -45.78 -36.58 32.77
N GLY A 544 -44.72 -36.11 32.12
CA GLY A 544 -43.58 -35.49 32.78
C GLY A 544 -43.98 -34.41 33.79
N LEU A 545 -44.91 -33.53 33.40
CA LEU A 545 -45.49 -32.53 34.29
C LEU A 545 -46.28 -33.13 35.46
N LEU A 546 -47.17 -34.11 35.22
CA LEU A 546 -47.98 -34.73 36.29
C LEU A 546 -47.13 -35.41 37.37
N TYR A 547 -46.05 -36.10 36.97
CA TYR A 547 -45.08 -36.68 37.90
C TYR A 547 -44.29 -35.61 38.66
N LEU A 548 -43.88 -34.51 38.00
CA LEU A 548 -43.18 -33.40 38.65
C LEU A 548 -44.06 -32.59 39.60
N GLU A 549 -45.36 -32.44 39.31
CA GLU A 549 -46.32 -31.78 40.19
C GLU A 549 -46.66 -32.60 41.45
N GLY A 550 -46.11 -33.81 41.61
CA GLY A 550 -46.36 -34.68 42.77
C GLY A 550 -47.79 -35.22 42.84
N LYS A 551 -48.52 -35.25 41.71
CA LYS A 551 -49.91 -35.71 41.62
C LYS A 551 -50.06 -37.23 41.45
N THR A 552 -48.94 -37.95 41.40
CA THR A 552 -48.88 -39.41 41.24
C THR A 552 -48.78 -40.13 42.58
N THR A 553 -49.24 -41.37 42.65
CA THR A 553 -49.18 -42.22 43.84
C THR A 553 -48.58 -43.59 43.50
N PRO A 554 -47.36 -43.91 43.97
CA PRO A 554 -46.42 -43.04 44.70
C PRO A 554 -45.88 -41.89 43.82
N VAL A 555 -45.38 -40.83 44.47
CA VAL A 555 -44.73 -39.70 43.82
C VAL A 555 -43.35 -40.12 43.31
N ASP A 556 -43.06 -39.88 42.02
CA ASP A 556 -41.78 -40.21 41.40
C ASP A 556 -41.32 -39.09 40.43
N TYR A 557 -40.49 -38.19 40.95
CA TYR A 557 -39.94 -37.08 40.19
C TYR A 557 -38.94 -37.54 39.10
N TYR A 558 -38.25 -38.67 39.29
CA TYR A 558 -37.29 -39.19 38.31
C TYR A 558 -37.99 -39.76 37.08
N LYS A 559 -39.12 -40.46 37.26
CA LYS A 559 -39.99 -40.88 36.15
C LYS A 559 -40.56 -39.67 35.40
N GLY A 560 -40.84 -38.56 36.10
CA GLY A 560 -41.19 -37.27 35.47
C GLY A 560 -40.07 -36.71 34.58
N ILE A 561 -38.83 -36.69 35.07
CA ILE A 561 -37.65 -36.29 34.26
C ILE A 561 -37.43 -37.24 33.08
N SER A 562 -37.65 -38.54 33.24
CA SER A 562 -37.54 -39.52 32.13
C SER A 562 -38.53 -39.19 31.01
N TRP A 563 -39.81 -39.01 31.34
CA TRP A 563 -40.85 -38.65 30.35
C TRP A 563 -40.56 -37.32 29.64
N LEU A 564 -40.11 -36.29 30.37
CA LEU A 564 -39.66 -35.05 29.73
C LEU A 564 -38.44 -35.26 28.83
N THR A 565 -37.52 -36.16 29.20
CA THR A 565 -36.30 -36.44 28.43
C THR A 565 -36.62 -37.15 27.12
N ASP A 566 -37.51 -38.14 27.14
CA ASP A 566 -37.97 -38.84 25.94
C ASP A 566 -38.72 -37.88 24.99
N ALA A 567 -39.64 -37.07 25.54
CA ALA A 567 -40.34 -36.04 24.77
C ALA A 567 -39.36 -35.02 24.15
N ALA A 568 -38.37 -34.57 24.92
CA ALA A 568 -37.38 -33.59 24.47
C ALA A 568 -36.49 -34.13 23.34
N PHE A 569 -36.02 -35.38 23.42
CA PHE A 569 -35.24 -36.00 22.35
C PHE A 569 -36.06 -36.27 21.09
N LYS A 570 -37.38 -36.47 21.20
CA LYS A 570 -38.31 -36.55 20.07
C LYS A 570 -38.72 -35.19 19.49
N GLY A 571 -38.14 -34.09 19.98
CA GLY A 571 -38.33 -32.74 19.42
C GLY A 571 -39.35 -31.86 20.15
N ASN A 572 -39.89 -32.28 21.30
CA ASN A 572 -40.81 -31.45 22.06
C ASN A 572 -40.11 -30.22 22.66
N VAL A 573 -40.39 -29.02 22.13
CA VAL A 573 -39.78 -27.76 22.55
C VAL A 573 -40.12 -27.35 23.97
N HIS A 574 -41.33 -27.67 24.46
CA HIS A 574 -41.74 -27.38 25.83
C HIS A 574 -41.02 -28.30 26.82
N ALA A 575 -40.84 -29.57 26.47
CA ALA A 575 -40.06 -30.51 27.27
C ALA A 575 -38.57 -30.13 27.30
N GLN A 576 -37.99 -29.74 26.16
CA GLN A 576 -36.63 -29.20 26.06
C GLN A 576 -36.47 -27.97 26.97
N TYR A 577 -37.38 -26.99 26.90
CA TYR A 577 -37.32 -25.79 27.75
C TYR A 577 -37.54 -26.07 29.24
N ALA A 578 -38.49 -26.94 29.59
CA ALA A 578 -38.73 -27.34 30.98
C ALA A 578 -37.52 -28.04 31.59
N LEU A 579 -36.90 -28.98 30.86
CA LEU A 579 -35.64 -29.59 31.26
C LEU A 579 -34.50 -28.57 31.36
N ALA A 580 -34.42 -27.60 30.44
CA ALA A 580 -33.41 -26.56 30.51
C ALA A 580 -33.52 -25.73 31.81
N ASN A 581 -34.73 -25.32 32.19
CA ASN A 581 -34.99 -24.62 33.46
C ASN A 581 -34.70 -25.51 34.68
N ILE A 582 -35.08 -26.79 34.64
CA ILE A 582 -34.83 -27.76 35.73
C ILE A 582 -33.33 -28.00 35.91
N TYR A 583 -32.58 -28.19 34.83
CA TYR A 583 -31.13 -28.37 34.90
C TYR A 583 -30.41 -27.05 35.23
N GLU A 584 -30.95 -25.88 34.90
CA GLU A 584 -30.37 -24.59 35.28
C GLU A 584 -30.51 -24.32 36.80
N LYS A 585 -31.71 -24.51 37.35
CA LYS A 585 -32.06 -24.07 38.72
C LYS A 585 -32.11 -25.21 39.75
N GLY A 586 -32.13 -26.47 39.29
CA GLY A 586 -32.46 -27.64 40.10
C GLY A 586 -33.97 -27.75 40.37
N PHE A 587 -34.48 -28.96 40.55
CA PHE A 587 -35.90 -29.18 40.88
C PHE A 587 -36.09 -29.42 42.38
N LYS A 588 -37.04 -28.71 42.99
CA LYS A 588 -37.43 -28.87 44.39
C LYS A 588 -38.82 -29.47 44.52
N ASP A 589 -39.01 -30.36 45.50
CA ASP A 589 -40.34 -30.88 45.85
C ASP A 589 -41.23 -29.80 46.50
N PRO A 590 -42.54 -30.05 46.70
CA PRO A 590 -43.44 -29.12 47.39
C PRO A 590 -43.07 -28.81 48.86
N ALA A 591 -42.17 -29.58 49.47
CA ALA A 591 -41.62 -29.31 50.80
C ALA A 591 -40.33 -28.46 50.76
N GLY A 592 -39.83 -28.12 49.56
CA GLY A 592 -38.66 -27.30 49.32
C GLY A 592 -37.33 -28.06 49.23
N ASN A 593 -37.34 -29.40 49.34
CA ASN A 593 -36.13 -30.23 49.25
C ASN A 593 -35.64 -30.29 47.81
N LEU A 594 -34.33 -30.15 47.58
CA LEU A 594 -33.73 -30.27 46.25
C LEU A 594 -33.65 -31.75 45.85
N VAL A 595 -34.49 -32.17 44.89
CA VAL A 595 -34.60 -33.55 44.41
C VAL A 595 -33.71 -33.79 43.19
N ILE A 596 -33.70 -32.85 42.24
CA ILE A 596 -32.86 -32.91 41.03
C ILE A 596 -31.79 -31.80 41.13
N GLN A 597 -30.52 -32.19 41.05
CA GLN A 597 -29.39 -31.28 41.11
C GLN A 597 -29.29 -30.42 39.83
N PRO A 598 -28.84 -29.15 39.92
CA PRO A 598 -28.50 -28.36 38.73
C PRO A 598 -27.36 -29.01 37.91
N ASP A 599 -27.52 -29.02 36.58
CA ASP A 599 -26.51 -29.39 35.60
C ASP A 599 -26.45 -28.30 34.50
N PRO A 600 -25.56 -27.30 34.65
CA PRO A 600 -25.45 -26.21 33.69
C PRO A 600 -25.10 -26.65 32.26
N GLN A 601 -24.46 -27.81 32.07
CA GLN A 601 -24.10 -28.28 30.73
C GLN A 601 -25.36 -28.81 30.02
N ARG A 602 -26.15 -29.66 30.69
CA ARG A 602 -27.43 -30.15 30.15
C ARG A 602 -28.42 -29.02 29.93
N ALA A 603 -28.48 -28.04 30.84
CA ALA A 603 -29.34 -26.86 30.70
C ALA A 603 -29.07 -26.14 29.37
N VAL A 604 -27.80 -25.84 29.08
CA VAL A 604 -27.38 -25.16 27.85
C VAL A 604 -27.67 -26.01 26.61
N SER A 605 -27.39 -27.31 26.63
CA SER A 605 -27.73 -28.20 25.52
C SER A 605 -29.23 -28.21 25.21
N MET A 606 -30.08 -28.23 26.24
CA MET A 606 -31.53 -28.20 26.09
C MET A 606 -32.04 -26.84 25.60
N TYR A 607 -31.47 -25.72 26.08
CA TYR A 607 -31.75 -24.39 25.53
C TYR A 607 -31.34 -24.29 24.04
N TYR A 608 -30.20 -24.85 23.64
CA TYR A 608 -29.80 -24.90 22.22
C TYR A 608 -30.77 -25.72 21.36
N LEU A 609 -31.25 -26.87 21.85
CA LEU A 609 -32.24 -27.69 21.14
C LEU A 609 -33.56 -26.92 20.95
N ALA A 610 -34.15 -26.39 22.03
CA ALA A 610 -35.39 -25.61 21.95
C ALA A 610 -35.22 -24.34 21.09
N SER A 611 -34.10 -23.64 21.22
CA SER A 611 -33.76 -22.48 20.39
C SER A 611 -33.62 -22.81 18.90
N SER A 612 -33.14 -24.01 18.55
CA SER A 612 -32.99 -24.46 17.16
C SER A 612 -34.34 -24.77 16.50
N ASN A 613 -35.33 -25.15 17.30
CA ASN A 613 -36.73 -25.35 16.92
C ASN A 613 -37.57 -24.07 17.05
N HIS A 614 -36.92 -22.89 16.99
CA HIS A 614 -37.56 -21.57 17.04
C HIS A 614 -38.37 -21.26 18.31
N PHE A 615 -38.12 -21.91 19.45
CA PHE A 615 -38.88 -21.61 20.67
C PHE A 615 -38.41 -20.32 21.35
N GLY A 616 -39.21 -19.25 21.25
CA GLY A 616 -38.89 -17.90 21.72
C GLY A 616 -38.33 -17.81 23.16
N PRO A 617 -38.98 -18.40 24.18
CA PRO A 617 -38.46 -18.37 25.55
C PRO A 617 -37.07 -19.02 25.67
N ALA A 618 -36.81 -20.12 24.97
CA ALA A 618 -35.48 -20.73 24.95
C ALA A 618 -34.44 -19.86 24.25
N GLN A 619 -34.82 -19.18 23.16
CA GLN A 619 -33.94 -18.23 22.48
C GLN A 619 -33.56 -17.07 23.41
N TYR A 620 -34.52 -16.50 24.15
CA TYR A 620 -34.27 -15.45 25.13
C TYR A 620 -33.33 -15.94 26.24
N ARG A 621 -33.67 -17.03 26.96
CA ARG A 621 -32.84 -17.55 28.06
C ARG A 621 -31.43 -17.96 27.57
N LEU A 622 -31.31 -18.52 26.37
CA LEU A 622 -30.01 -18.83 25.76
C LEU A 622 -29.20 -17.56 25.46
N ALA A 623 -29.85 -16.49 24.97
CA ALA A 623 -29.21 -15.20 24.76
C ALA A 623 -28.69 -14.62 26.09
N GLU A 624 -29.50 -14.61 27.14
CA GLU A 624 -29.08 -14.15 28.48
C GLU A 624 -27.89 -14.95 29.01
N TYR A 625 -27.95 -16.28 28.93
CA TYR A 625 -26.87 -17.17 29.37
C TYR A 625 -25.59 -16.89 28.57
N LEU A 626 -25.70 -16.75 27.25
CA LEU A 626 -24.62 -16.35 26.36
C LEU A 626 -24.18 -14.89 26.53
N VAL A 627 -24.88 -14.04 27.27
CA VAL A 627 -24.36 -12.73 27.68
C VAL A 627 -23.60 -12.83 29.00
N LYS A 628 -24.13 -13.56 30.00
CA LYS A 628 -23.56 -13.71 31.35
C LYS A 628 -22.17 -14.39 31.39
N GLN A 629 -21.76 -15.15 30.36
CA GLN A 629 -20.42 -15.78 30.32
C GLN A 629 -19.27 -14.77 30.13
N LYS A 630 -18.19 -14.88 30.91
CA LYS A 630 -17.04 -13.94 30.81
C LYS A 630 -16.35 -13.96 29.43
N ASN A 631 -16.18 -12.78 28.83
CA ASN A 631 -15.55 -12.59 27.52
C ASN A 631 -14.00 -12.59 27.53
N SER A 632 -13.36 -12.77 28.70
CA SER A 632 -11.93 -12.46 28.91
C SER A 632 -10.94 -13.39 28.20
N GLY A 633 -11.35 -14.60 27.79
CA GLY A 633 -10.53 -15.58 27.07
C GLY A 633 -10.85 -15.71 25.57
N LEU A 634 -11.80 -14.95 25.04
CA LEU A 634 -12.22 -15.04 23.64
C LEU A 634 -11.45 -14.08 22.73
N SER A 635 -11.02 -14.57 21.56
CA SER A 635 -10.46 -13.73 20.49
C SER A 635 -11.52 -12.78 19.93
N VAL A 636 -11.09 -11.69 19.27
CA VAL A 636 -12.01 -10.72 18.61
C VAL A 636 -13.03 -11.43 17.72
N ALA A 637 -12.59 -12.35 16.86
CA ALA A 637 -13.49 -13.10 15.97
C ALA A 637 -14.51 -13.96 16.74
N ALA A 638 -14.10 -14.59 17.85
CA ALA A 638 -15.01 -15.37 18.70
C ALA A 638 -16.03 -14.46 19.41
N LYS A 639 -15.61 -13.30 19.92
CA LYS A 639 -16.52 -12.27 20.47
C LYS A 639 -17.53 -11.79 19.42
N THR A 640 -17.08 -11.46 18.21
CA THR A 640 -17.96 -11.02 17.11
C THR A 640 -18.98 -12.09 16.71
N ASN A 641 -18.57 -13.36 16.60
CA ASN A 641 -19.47 -14.45 16.26
C ASN A 641 -20.48 -14.73 17.38
N ARG A 642 -20.05 -14.66 18.65
CA ARG A 642 -20.94 -14.76 19.81
C ARG A 642 -21.95 -13.61 19.88
N ALA A 643 -21.53 -12.36 19.64
CA ALA A 643 -22.43 -11.20 19.58
C ALA A 643 -23.48 -11.34 18.46
N LYS A 644 -23.09 -11.84 17.27
CA LYS A 644 -24.03 -12.17 16.18
C LYS A 644 -25.04 -13.25 16.59
N LEU A 645 -24.60 -14.29 17.31
CA LEU A 645 -25.50 -15.34 17.81
C LEU A 645 -26.50 -14.76 18.84
N ILE A 646 -26.03 -14.05 19.87
CA ILE A 646 -26.87 -13.42 20.88
C ILE A 646 -27.91 -12.49 20.24
N LYS A 647 -27.48 -11.64 19.29
CA LYS A 647 -28.38 -10.76 18.54
C LYS A 647 -29.45 -11.54 17.76
N ARG A 648 -29.08 -12.65 17.12
CA ARG A 648 -30.02 -13.51 16.39
C ARG A 648 -31.04 -14.17 17.35
N LEU A 649 -30.59 -14.58 18.53
CA LEU A 649 -31.44 -15.18 19.55
C LEU A 649 -32.45 -14.18 20.13
N TYR A 650 -32.02 -12.96 20.51
CA TYR A 650 -32.94 -11.91 20.91
C TYR A 650 -33.92 -11.53 19.80
N ALA A 651 -33.46 -11.45 18.54
CA ALA A 651 -34.34 -11.16 17.40
C ALA A 651 -35.40 -12.24 17.17
N GLY A 652 -35.03 -13.53 17.28
CA GLY A 652 -35.99 -14.63 17.23
C GLY A 652 -36.99 -14.58 18.39
N ALA A 653 -36.50 -14.36 19.62
CA ALA A 653 -37.36 -14.27 20.80
C ALA A 653 -38.43 -13.16 20.66
N VAL A 654 -38.07 -12.00 20.11
CA VAL A 654 -39.04 -10.93 19.81
C VAL A 654 -40.05 -11.34 18.73
N GLN A 655 -39.62 -12.07 17.68
CA GLN A 655 -40.52 -12.57 16.63
C GLN A 655 -41.56 -13.56 17.20
N GLU A 656 -41.16 -14.37 18.18
CA GLU A 656 -41.99 -15.32 18.90
C GLU A 656 -42.73 -14.70 20.11
N GLY A 657 -42.77 -13.37 20.21
CA GLY A 657 -43.60 -12.65 21.19
C GLY A 657 -43.00 -12.45 22.60
N VAL A 658 -41.71 -12.76 22.83
CA VAL A 658 -41.05 -12.52 24.12
C VAL A 658 -40.76 -11.03 24.30
N ALA A 659 -41.55 -10.36 25.14
CA ALA A 659 -41.48 -8.91 25.32
C ALA A 659 -40.16 -8.44 25.96
N GLU A 660 -39.60 -9.25 26.86
CA GLU A 660 -38.36 -9.01 27.60
C GLU A 660 -37.12 -8.97 26.69
N ALA A 661 -37.19 -9.57 25.50
CA ALA A 661 -36.13 -9.55 24.51
C ALA A 661 -35.99 -8.20 23.77
N ASN A 662 -37.01 -7.32 23.81
CA ASN A 662 -37.04 -6.07 23.04
C ASN A 662 -35.93 -5.09 23.44
N LEU A 663 -35.74 -4.84 24.74
CA LEU A 663 -34.75 -3.86 25.20
C LEU A 663 -33.29 -4.35 24.98
N PRO A 664 -32.91 -5.60 25.32
CA PRO A 664 -31.62 -6.15 24.92
C PRO A 664 -31.38 -6.10 23.40
N LEU A 665 -32.39 -6.42 22.59
CA LEU A 665 -32.30 -6.30 21.13
C LEU A 665 -32.10 -4.84 20.68
N ALA A 666 -32.71 -3.87 21.34
CA ALA A 666 -32.54 -2.45 21.05
C ALA A 666 -31.08 -2.00 21.24
N PHE A 667 -30.38 -2.42 22.31
CA PHE A 667 -28.94 -2.17 22.46
C PHE A 667 -28.14 -2.74 21.27
N TYR A 668 -28.40 -3.99 20.87
CA TYR A 668 -27.75 -4.61 19.70
C TYR A 668 -28.13 -3.98 18.36
N ASN A 669 -29.27 -3.32 18.26
CA ASN A 669 -29.75 -2.64 17.05
C ASN A 669 -29.25 -1.19 16.94
N ALA A 670 -29.05 -0.49 18.07
CA ALA A 670 -28.34 0.79 18.10
C ALA A 670 -26.87 0.67 17.62
N MET A 671 -26.27 -0.51 17.80
CA MET A 671 -24.93 -0.85 17.28
C MET A 671 -24.90 -1.34 15.82
N ASP A 672 -26.05 -1.54 15.17
CA ASP A 672 -26.09 -1.96 13.77
C ASP A 672 -25.77 -0.77 12.83
N GLN A 673 -25.36 -1.04 11.59
CA GLN A 673 -25.23 -0.01 10.56
C GLN A 673 -26.54 0.22 9.78
N ASP A 674 -27.55 -0.63 9.95
CA ASP A 674 -28.87 -0.49 9.36
C ASP A 674 -29.71 0.61 10.06
N PRO A 675 -30.01 1.74 9.40
CA PRO A 675 -30.75 2.84 10.01
C PRO A 675 -32.18 2.45 10.43
N LYS A 676 -32.79 1.43 9.80
CA LYS A 676 -34.14 0.98 10.19
C LYS A 676 -34.12 0.28 11.54
N LYS A 677 -33.08 -0.51 11.80
CA LYS A 677 -32.89 -1.17 13.11
C LYS A 677 -32.55 -0.14 14.18
N GLN A 678 -31.70 0.84 13.87
CA GLN A 678 -31.42 1.95 14.79
C GLN A 678 -32.71 2.74 15.12
N ALA A 679 -33.55 3.05 14.13
CA ALA A 679 -34.83 3.74 14.34
C ALA A 679 -35.81 2.91 15.19
N HIS A 680 -35.88 1.60 14.97
CA HIS A 680 -36.68 0.70 15.81
C HIS A 680 -36.15 0.62 17.25
N ALA A 681 -34.82 0.55 17.43
CA ALA A 681 -34.18 0.60 18.75
C ALA A 681 -34.50 1.91 19.50
N PHE A 682 -34.49 3.04 18.79
CA PHE A 682 -34.83 4.35 19.35
C PHE A 682 -36.27 4.38 19.86
N GLU A 683 -37.24 3.92 19.07
CA GLU A 683 -38.65 3.88 19.50
C GLU A 683 -38.88 2.88 20.66
N VAL A 684 -38.21 1.72 20.68
CA VAL A 684 -38.26 0.79 21.84
C VAL A 684 -37.70 1.46 23.09
N ALA A 685 -36.50 2.06 23.01
CA ALA A 685 -35.88 2.76 24.13
C ALA A 685 -36.76 3.90 24.66
N LYS A 686 -37.35 4.69 23.76
CA LYS A 686 -38.25 5.80 24.06
C LYS A 686 -39.57 5.37 24.68
N GLN A 687 -40.16 4.25 24.24
CA GLN A 687 -41.39 3.71 24.83
C GLN A 687 -41.14 3.14 26.21
N GLU A 688 -40.06 2.37 26.39
CA GLU A 688 -39.71 1.78 27.69
C GLU A 688 -39.23 2.84 28.70
N ALA A 689 -38.44 3.84 28.27
CA ALA A 689 -38.02 4.94 29.14
C ALA A 689 -39.23 5.74 29.67
N LYS A 690 -40.25 5.96 28.83
CA LYS A 690 -41.52 6.60 29.25
C LYS A 690 -42.32 5.77 30.27
N LYS A 691 -42.12 4.45 30.34
CA LYS A 691 -42.67 3.57 31.38
C LYS A 691 -41.85 3.58 32.67
N GLY A 692 -40.77 4.36 32.74
CA GLY A 692 -39.86 4.42 33.89
C GLY A 692 -38.71 3.39 33.85
N ASN A 693 -38.47 2.72 32.72
CA ASN A 693 -37.36 1.77 32.61
C ASN A 693 -36.01 2.52 32.54
N SER A 694 -35.23 2.42 33.61
CA SER A 694 -33.93 3.10 33.79
C SER A 694 -32.89 2.73 32.75
N TYR A 695 -32.82 1.46 32.32
CA TYR A 695 -31.88 1.02 31.28
C TYR A 695 -32.31 1.45 29.88
N ALA A 696 -33.61 1.60 29.64
CA ALA A 696 -34.12 2.19 28.40
C ALA A 696 -33.82 3.70 28.33
N ALA A 697 -33.91 4.42 29.45
CA ALA A 697 -33.46 5.80 29.56
C ALA A 697 -31.95 5.92 29.31
N LEU A 698 -31.12 5.00 29.83
CA LEU A 698 -29.69 4.95 29.52
C LEU A 698 -29.42 4.78 28.02
N LEU A 699 -30.08 3.82 27.36
CA LEU A 699 -29.93 3.61 25.92
C LEU A 699 -30.37 4.85 25.13
N LEU A 700 -31.49 5.46 25.51
CA LEU A 700 -32.02 6.66 24.87
C LEU A 700 -31.04 7.84 25.00
N GLY A 701 -30.43 8.02 26.17
CA GLY A 701 -29.35 9.00 26.39
C GLY A 701 -28.15 8.78 25.48
N ILE A 702 -27.67 7.54 25.35
CA ILE A 702 -26.58 7.15 24.43
C ILE A 702 -26.95 7.46 22.97
N MET A 703 -28.19 7.22 22.56
CA MET A 703 -28.64 7.49 21.19
C MET A 703 -28.73 8.99 20.88
N TYR A 704 -29.15 9.80 21.85
CA TYR A 704 -29.11 11.28 21.75
C TYR A 704 -27.69 11.85 21.79
N GLU A 705 -26.77 11.32 22.61
CA GLU A 705 -25.37 11.77 22.66
C GLU A 705 -24.67 11.52 21.30
N ARG A 706 -24.93 10.36 20.69
CA ARG A 706 -24.21 9.89 19.50
C ARG A 706 -24.91 10.16 18.18
N GLY A 707 -26.12 10.72 18.19
CA GLY A 707 -26.93 10.96 17.00
C GLY A 707 -27.35 9.67 16.27
N ILE A 708 -27.70 8.62 17.01
CA ILE A 708 -28.10 7.32 16.46
C ILE A 708 -29.61 7.33 16.21
N ALA A 709 -30.02 7.26 14.94
CA ALA A 709 -31.40 7.42 14.45
C ALA A 709 -32.11 8.76 14.78
N VAL A 710 -31.48 9.63 15.56
CA VAL A 710 -31.96 10.99 15.90
C VAL A 710 -30.80 11.98 15.73
N ALA A 711 -31.07 13.27 15.58
CA ALA A 711 -30.02 14.28 15.64
C ALA A 711 -29.36 14.31 17.04
N ALA A 712 -28.04 14.51 17.09
CA ALA A 712 -27.33 14.59 18.37
C ALA A 712 -27.83 15.78 19.21
N ASN A 713 -28.07 15.55 20.50
CA ASN A 713 -28.63 16.56 21.41
C ASN A 713 -28.16 16.31 22.85
N ASP A 714 -27.22 17.15 23.31
CA ASP A 714 -26.60 17.03 24.63
C ASP A 714 -27.58 17.29 25.80
N ALA A 715 -28.59 18.13 25.60
CA ALA A 715 -29.58 18.43 26.65
C ALA A 715 -30.55 17.27 26.87
N GLU A 716 -31.03 16.65 25.78
CA GLU A 716 -31.83 15.42 25.85
C GLU A 716 -30.98 14.26 26.39
N SER A 717 -29.73 14.08 25.94
CA SER A 717 -28.88 13.00 26.43
C SER A 717 -28.67 13.10 27.94
N LEU A 718 -28.35 14.30 28.45
CA LEU A 718 -28.17 14.55 29.88
C LEU A 718 -29.47 14.35 30.68
N TYR A 719 -30.62 14.79 30.16
CA TYR A 719 -31.92 14.55 30.79
C TYR A 719 -32.18 13.04 30.95
N TRP A 720 -31.99 12.25 29.89
CA TRP A 720 -32.20 10.81 29.93
C TRP A 720 -31.15 10.07 30.79
N TYR A 721 -29.90 10.55 30.82
CA TYR A 721 -28.90 10.07 31.78
C TYR A 721 -29.30 10.37 33.24
N GLN A 722 -29.94 11.50 33.53
CA GLN A 722 -30.49 11.76 34.88
C GLN A 722 -31.68 10.83 35.22
N GLN A 723 -32.52 10.48 34.23
CA GLN A 723 -33.63 9.52 34.44
C GLN A 723 -33.15 8.05 34.54
N ALA A 724 -31.95 7.73 34.05
CA ALA A 724 -31.41 6.36 34.01
C ALA A 724 -31.00 5.77 35.38
N GLY A 725 -31.11 6.53 36.46
CA GLY A 725 -30.73 6.11 37.82
C GLY A 725 -29.23 5.79 37.97
N LEU A 726 -28.77 5.53 39.20
CA LEU A 726 -27.37 5.16 39.42
C LEU A 726 -27.16 3.67 39.09
N ASN A 727 -26.38 3.42 38.04
CA ASN A 727 -25.89 2.11 37.61
C ASN A 727 -24.43 2.28 37.13
N PRO A 728 -23.61 1.21 37.02
CA PRO A 728 -22.17 1.35 36.80
C PRO A 728 -21.78 2.15 35.54
N VAL A 729 -22.57 2.03 34.47
CA VAL A 729 -22.36 2.82 33.25
C VAL A 729 -22.77 4.28 33.47
N ASN A 730 -23.99 4.53 33.98
CA ASN A 730 -24.47 5.89 34.13
C ASN A 730 -23.69 6.70 35.20
N SER A 731 -23.23 6.05 36.27
CA SER A 731 -22.30 6.65 37.24
C SER A 731 -20.96 7.00 36.60
N PHE A 732 -20.46 6.21 35.64
CA PHE A 732 -19.28 6.58 34.86
C PHE A 732 -19.53 7.78 33.93
N ILE A 733 -20.66 7.80 33.21
CA ILE A 733 -21.01 8.89 32.27
C ILE A 733 -21.15 10.20 33.04
N LEU A 734 -22.03 10.25 34.05
CA LEU A 734 -22.25 11.45 34.86
C LEU A 734 -21.00 11.81 35.68
N GLY A 735 -20.25 10.83 36.19
CA GLY A 735 -19.00 11.08 36.91
C GLY A 735 -17.95 11.78 36.05
N THR A 736 -17.79 11.36 34.80
CA THR A 736 -16.90 12.02 33.83
C THR A 736 -17.40 13.43 33.50
N TYR A 737 -18.70 13.60 33.23
CA TYR A 737 -19.27 14.91 32.92
C TYR A 737 -19.18 15.91 34.08
N TYR A 738 -19.42 15.49 35.33
CA TYR A 738 -19.22 16.35 36.51
C TYR A 738 -17.74 16.68 36.75
N ALA A 739 -16.82 15.74 36.55
CA ALA A 739 -15.38 15.99 36.69
C ALA A 739 -14.85 17.01 35.66
N GLU A 740 -15.37 16.99 34.43
CA GLU A 740 -14.95 17.89 33.36
C GLU A 740 -15.72 19.22 33.31
N GLY A 741 -17.00 19.22 33.71
CA GLY A 741 -17.94 20.32 33.44
C GLY A 741 -18.65 20.20 32.09
N SER A 742 -18.76 18.99 31.55
CA SER A 742 -19.32 18.71 30.21
C SER A 742 -20.85 18.69 30.28
N GLY A 743 -21.50 19.80 29.91
CA GLY A 743 -22.96 19.97 29.94
C GLY A 743 -23.58 20.17 31.33
N VAL A 744 -22.76 20.07 32.39
CA VAL A 744 -23.12 20.33 33.79
C VAL A 744 -22.09 21.25 34.43
N SER A 745 -22.44 21.92 35.54
CA SER A 745 -21.45 22.63 36.34
C SER A 745 -20.36 21.66 36.83
N LYS A 746 -19.09 22.03 36.67
CA LYS A 746 -17.94 21.22 37.11
C LYS A 746 -17.96 21.03 38.63
N ASP A 747 -17.95 19.78 39.05
CA ASP A 747 -17.99 19.32 40.44
C ASP A 747 -17.09 18.08 40.56
N LEU A 748 -15.83 18.33 40.93
CA LEU A 748 -14.79 17.29 40.94
C LEU A 748 -15.03 16.22 42.01
N GLU A 749 -15.54 16.60 43.18
CA GLU A 749 -15.81 15.65 44.28
C GLU A 749 -16.96 14.72 43.91
N ARG A 750 -18.06 15.27 43.37
CA ARG A 750 -19.16 14.46 42.85
C ARG A 750 -18.74 13.60 41.66
N GLY A 751 -17.90 14.14 40.77
CA GLY A 751 -17.31 13.41 39.66
C GLY A 751 -16.49 12.21 40.12
N LYS A 752 -15.51 12.43 41.02
CA LYS A 752 -14.69 11.38 41.65
C LYS A 752 -15.56 10.34 42.36
N ALA A 753 -16.58 10.74 43.13
CA ALA A 753 -17.46 9.81 43.85
C ALA A 753 -18.27 8.90 42.92
N LEU A 754 -18.84 9.45 41.83
CA LEU A 754 -19.58 8.68 40.83
C LEU A 754 -18.67 7.76 40.01
N LEU A 755 -17.46 8.22 39.67
CA LEU A 755 -16.44 7.37 39.05
C LEU A 755 -15.99 6.23 39.99
N GLN A 756 -15.82 6.50 41.29
CA GLN A 756 -15.48 5.46 42.28
C GLN A 756 -16.60 4.42 42.38
N GLN A 757 -17.87 4.84 42.45
CA GLN A 757 -19.01 3.92 42.43
C GLN A 757 -19.01 3.00 41.20
N ALA A 758 -18.71 3.54 40.02
CA ALA A 758 -18.59 2.76 38.79
C ALA A 758 -17.37 1.81 38.81
N ALA A 759 -16.24 2.27 39.36
CA ALA A 759 -15.01 1.50 39.48
C ALA A 759 -15.15 0.32 40.46
N ASP A 760 -15.79 0.53 41.60
CA ASP A 760 -16.08 -0.49 42.64
C ASP A 760 -17.05 -1.56 42.12
N ALA A 761 -17.98 -1.17 41.24
CA ALA A 761 -18.84 -2.10 40.51
C ALA A 761 -18.10 -2.87 39.39
N GLY A 762 -16.81 -2.62 39.17
CA GLY A 762 -15.97 -3.31 38.20
C GLY A 762 -15.92 -2.67 36.81
N PHE A 763 -16.47 -1.46 36.61
CA PHE A 763 -16.38 -0.79 35.32
C PHE A 763 -14.97 -0.23 35.09
N SER A 764 -14.24 -0.86 34.17
CA SER A 764 -12.79 -0.67 34.01
C SER A 764 -12.39 0.68 33.39
N TYR A 765 -13.30 1.36 32.68
CA TYR A 765 -13.08 2.73 32.20
C TYR A 765 -13.20 3.78 33.31
N ALA A 766 -13.98 3.52 34.36
CA ALA A 766 -14.02 4.42 35.53
C ALA A 766 -12.69 4.40 36.30
N ASN A 767 -12.10 3.20 36.47
CA ASN A 767 -10.75 3.03 37.01
C ASN A 767 -9.70 3.80 36.18
N LEU A 768 -9.82 3.82 34.84
CA LEU A 768 -8.94 4.60 33.95
C LEU A 768 -9.13 6.12 34.16
N ASN A 769 -10.37 6.62 34.19
CA ASN A 769 -10.61 8.06 34.40
C ASN A 769 -10.18 8.52 35.80
N LEU A 770 -10.36 7.68 36.83
CA LEU A 770 -9.79 7.91 38.16
C LEU A 770 -8.26 7.96 38.14
N ALA A 771 -7.60 7.07 37.40
CA ALA A 771 -6.14 7.11 37.26
C ALA A 771 -5.66 8.42 36.60
N VAL A 772 -6.36 8.91 35.57
CA VAL A 772 -6.05 10.20 34.94
C VAL A 772 -6.25 11.36 35.93
N LEU A 773 -7.40 11.44 36.61
CA LEU A 773 -7.65 12.47 37.62
C LEU A 773 -6.61 12.44 38.75
N LYS A 774 -6.22 11.25 39.22
CA LYS A 774 -5.15 11.09 40.22
C LYS A 774 -3.81 11.59 39.69
N GLN A 775 -3.44 11.24 38.46
CA GLN A 775 -2.20 11.68 37.82
C GLN A 775 -2.14 13.21 37.65
N GLU A 776 -3.24 13.85 37.25
CA GLU A 776 -3.36 15.32 37.14
C GLU A 776 -3.11 16.03 38.48
N HIS A 777 -3.52 15.40 39.59
CA HIS A 777 -3.40 15.94 40.95
C HIS A 777 -2.15 15.43 41.69
N ALA A 778 -1.23 14.75 41.00
CA ALA A 778 -0.02 14.13 41.55
C ALA A 778 -0.28 13.10 42.68
N GLU A 779 -1.46 12.47 42.68
CA GLU A 779 -1.84 11.35 43.54
C GLU A 779 -1.30 10.02 42.96
N ASP A 780 -1.23 8.94 43.77
CA ASP A 780 -0.82 7.62 43.27
C ASP A 780 -1.90 6.98 42.39
N PHE A 781 -1.69 7.07 41.08
CA PHE A 781 -2.60 6.60 40.04
C PHE A 781 -2.34 5.16 39.58
N LEU A 782 -1.14 4.62 39.83
CA LEU A 782 -0.74 3.31 39.31
C LEU A 782 -1.64 2.16 39.79
N PRO A 783 -2.14 2.14 41.05
CA PRO A 783 -3.08 1.12 41.50
C PRO A 783 -4.40 1.10 40.71
N GLU A 784 -4.98 2.27 40.38
CA GLU A 784 -6.24 2.31 39.60
C GLU A 784 -6.02 1.90 38.14
N LEU A 785 -4.89 2.31 37.57
CA LEU A 785 -4.52 1.95 36.20
C LEU A 785 -4.25 0.43 36.08
N ASP A 786 -3.62 -0.17 37.09
CA ASP A 786 -3.41 -1.62 37.13
C ASP A 786 -4.71 -2.40 37.39
N LYS A 787 -5.63 -1.92 38.25
CA LYS A 787 -6.98 -2.50 38.38
C LYS A 787 -7.71 -2.49 37.03
N ALA A 788 -7.72 -1.36 36.33
CA ALA A 788 -8.33 -1.25 35.00
C ALA A 788 -7.75 -2.28 34.02
N ARG A 789 -6.41 -2.44 33.99
CA ARG A 789 -5.72 -3.47 33.21
C ARG A 789 -6.13 -4.89 33.61
N GLN A 790 -6.19 -5.20 34.90
CA GLN A 790 -6.58 -6.53 35.42
C GLN A 790 -8.03 -6.89 35.03
N LEU A 791 -8.93 -5.91 35.02
CA LEU A 791 -10.30 -6.04 34.52
C LEU A 791 -10.38 -6.22 32.98
N GLY A 792 -9.28 -6.03 32.26
CA GLY A 792 -9.17 -6.28 30.82
C GLY A 792 -9.29 -5.04 29.93
N ASN A 793 -9.23 -3.83 30.48
CA ASN A 793 -9.18 -2.59 29.70
C ASN A 793 -7.83 -2.47 28.98
N SER A 794 -7.84 -2.60 27.65
CA SER A 794 -6.61 -2.49 26.85
C SER A 794 -6.06 -1.06 26.83
N THR A 795 -6.91 -0.03 26.71
CA THR A 795 -6.47 1.38 26.78
C THR A 795 -5.67 1.67 28.06
N ALA A 796 -6.16 1.21 29.22
CA ALA A 796 -5.46 1.36 30.49
C ALA A 796 -4.15 0.55 30.56
N GLY A 797 -4.16 -0.68 30.07
CA GLY A 797 -2.96 -1.51 29.99
C GLY A 797 -1.88 -0.93 29.07
N LEU A 798 -2.27 -0.44 27.90
CA LEU A 798 -1.39 0.22 26.94
C LEU A 798 -0.80 1.50 27.53
N LEU A 799 -1.60 2.32 28.23
CA LEU A 799 -1.12 3.51 28.92
C LEU A 799 -0.09 3.16 30.02
N LEU A 800 -0.33 2.11 30.80
CA LEU A 800 0.61 1.63 31.81
C LEU A 800 1.92 1.12 31.19
N ALA A 801 1.84 0.38 30.08
CA ALA A 801 2.99 -0.13 29.35
C ALA A 801 3.78 1.00 28.65
N ASP A 802 3.10 2.02 28.10
CA ASP A 802 3.74 3.23 27.57
C ASP A 802 4.47 3.99 28.68
N TYR A 803 3.86 4.12 29.86
CA TYR A 803 4.46 4.77 31.02
C TYR A 803 5.75 4.06 31.50
N TYR A 804 5.74 2.72 31.56
CA TYR A 804 6.94 1.93 31.84
C TYR A 804 8.03 2.09 30.77
N LEU A 805 7.67 2.29 29.49
CA LEU A 805 8.65 2.54 28.42
C LEU A 805 9.10 3.99 28.28
N ALA A 806 8.33 4.96 28.78
CA ALA A 806 8.72 6.37 28.80
C ALA A 806 9.63 6.71 30.00
N SER A 807 9.45 6.01 31.13
CA SER A 807 10.20 6.26 32.38
C SER A 807 11.67 5.83 32.37
N GLY A 808 12.16 5.18 31.31
CA GLY A 808 13.60 4.93 31.11
C GLY A 808 13.91 3.68 30.30
N SER A 809 15.11 3.13 30.52
CA SER A 809 15.54 1.85 29.94
C SER A 809 15.82 0.81 31.03
N ASP A 810 15.07 0.86 32.13
CA ASP A 810 15.08 -0.19 33.16
C ASP A 810 14.57 -1.52 32.55
N PRO A 811 15.37 -2.60 32.59
CA PRO A 811 14.96 -3.90 32.07
C PRO A 811 13.67 -4.43 32.71
N LYS A 812 13.40 -4.12 33.99
CA LYS A 812 12.19 -4.59 34.67
C LYS A 812 10.94 -3.90 34.13
N ASN A 813 10.95 -2.57 34.03
CA ASN A 813 9.86 -1.82 33.39
C ASN A 813 9.65 -2.23 31.92
N MET A 814 10.72 -2.44 31.14
CA MET A 814 10.63 -2.94 29.77
C MET A 814 9.98 -4.33 29.70
N GLN A 815 10.35 -5.24 30.61
CA GLN A 815 9.75 -6.57 30.71
C GLN A 815 8.25 -6.49 31.07
N GLN A 816 7.88 -5.66 32.05
CA GLN A 816 6.48 -5.46 32.42
C GLN A 816 5.67 -4.88 31.26
N ALA A 817 6.19 -3.88 30.54
CA ALA A 817 5.53 -3.33 29.36
C ALA A 817 5.33 -4.39 28.27
N ARG A 818 6.36 -5.19 27.96
CA ARG A 818 6.28 -6.29 26.99
C ARG A 818 5.19 -7.29 27.36
N ASP A 819 5.14 -7.71 28.62
CA ASP A 819 4.17 -8.72 29.08
C ASP A 819 2.73 -8.20 29.04
N ILE A 820 2.53 -6.89 29.31
CA ILE A 820 1.23 -6.23 29.14
C ILE A 820 0.84 -6.17 27.66
N TYR A 821 1.73 -5.75 26.76
CA TYR A 821 1.43 -5.75 25.32
C TYR A 821 1.14 -7.16 24.81
N GLN A 822 1.92 -8.17 25.22
CA GLN A 822 1.72 -9.58 24.86
C GLN A 822 0.30 -10.04 25.22
N TYR A 823 -0.12 -9.81 26.46
CA TYR A 823 -1.45 -10.17 26.95
C TYR A 823 -2.62 -9.55 26.14
N PHE A 824 -2.50 -8.32 25.67
CA PHE A 824 -3.53 -7.68 24.84
C PHE A 824 -3.39 -8.04 23.34
N ALA A 825 -2.17 -8.25 22.86
CA ALA A 825 -1.89 -8.65 21.48
C ALA A 825 -2.43 -10.04 21.17
N ASP A 826 -2.26 -11.00 22.10
CA ASP A 826 -2.84 -12.35 22.03
C ASP A 826 -4.37 -12.33 21.99
N LYS A 827 -5.01 -11.30 22.55
CA LYS A 827 -6.47 -11.10 22.51
C LYS A 827 -6.95 -10.37 21.25
N GLY A 828 -6.04 -9.87 20.42
CA GLY A 828 -6.34 -9.22 19.15
C GLY A 828 -6.26 -7.69 19.16
N ASP A 829 -5.82 -7.04 20.24
CA ASP A 829 -5.70 -5.58 20.27
C ASP A 829 -4.61 -5.10 19.30
N LYS A 830 -5.01 -4.39 18.23
CA LYS A 830 -4.11 -3.98 17.15
C LYS A 830 -3.02 -2.99 17.58
N GLU A 831 -3.25 -2.17 18.61
CA GLU A 831 -2.25 -1.23 19.12
C GLU A 831 -1.25 -1.96 20.02
N ALA A 832 -1.71 -2.94 20.81
CA ALA A 832 -0.84 -3.86 21.52
C ALA A 832 0.05 -4.66 20.54
N GLN A 833 -0.52 -5.18 19.46
CA GLN A 833 0.19 -5.92 18.42
C GLN A 833 1.26 -5.06 17.74
N LEU A 834 0.93 -3.83 17.33
CA LEU A 834 1.89 -2.84 16.81
C LEU A 834 3.05 -2.60 17.78
N LYS A 835 2.73 -2.30 19.04
CA LYS A 835 3.70 -1.91 20.07
C LYS A 835 4.61 -3.06 20.46
N LEU A 836 4.07 -4.27 20.57
CA LEU A 836 4.81 -5.51 20.77
C LEU A 836 5.72 -5.83 19.58
N ALA A 837 5.22 -5.69 18.35
CA ALA A 837 6.00 -5.90 17.14
C ALA A 837 7.23 -4.98 17.11
N TYR A 838 7.07 -3.69 17.45
CA TYR A 838 8.19 -2.75 17.50
C TYR A 838 9.21 -3.06 18.61
N LEU A 839 8.79 -3.64 19.75
CA LEU A 839 9.74 -4.12 20.76
C LEU A 839 10.64 -5.22 20.20
N TYR A 840 10.06 -6.21 19.52
CA TYR A 840 10.83 -7.29 18.87
C TYR A 840 11.64 -6.78 17.67
N ASP A 841 11.12 -5.82 16.90
CA ASP A 841 11.79 -5.26 15.72
C ASP A 841 13.04 -4.45 16.09
N GLN A 842 13.02 -3.77 17.23
CA GLN A 842 14.09 -2.89 17.70
C GLN A 842 14.94 -3.50 18.83
N GLY A 843 14.61 -4.70 19.34
CA GLY A 843 15.33 -5.34 20.45
C GLY A 843 15.19 -4.59 21.79
N LEU A 844 14.02 -4.00 22.04
CA LEU A 844 13.78 -3.20 23.25
C LEU A 844 13.33 -4.10 24.40
N GLY A 845 14.22 -4.31 25.38
CA GLY A 845 13.98 -5.20 26.52
C GLY A 845 14.03 -6.70 26.18
N THR A 846 14.51 -7.06 24.99
CA THR A 846 14.56 -8.42 24.47
C THR A 846 15.56 -8.50 23.32
N GLU A 847 16.02 -9.69 22.96
CA GLU A 847 16.73 -9.87 21.68
C GLU A 847 15.84 -9.50 20.49
N GLN A 848 16.45 -8.93 19.45
CA GLN A 848 15.76 -8.55 18.22
C GLN A 848 15.25 -9.79 17.49
N ASN A 849 13.97 -9.80 17.13
CA ASN A 849 13.33 -10.94 16.46
C ASN A 849 12.43 -10.45 15.31
N PRO A 850 12.96 -10.35 14.07
CA PRO A 850 12.21 -9.80 12.94
C PRO A 850 11.04 -10.71 12.51
N GLU A 851 11.15 -12.03 12.63
CA GLU A 851 10.04 -12.93 12.26
C GLU A 851 8.84 -12.78 13.21
N LEU A 852 9.09 -12.64 14.52
CA LEU A 852 8.04 -12.40 15.51
C LEU A 852 7.48 -10.97 15.39
N ALA A 853 8.32 -9.98 15.09
CA ALA A 853 7.87 -8.62 14.77
C ALA A 853 6.95 -8.61 13.53
N ALA A 854 7.36 -9.27 12.44
CA ALA A 854 6.57 -9.36 11.20
C ALA A 854 5.22 -10.03 11.44
N ARG A 855 5.17 -11.12 12.22
CA ARG A 855 3.92 -11.78 12.62
C ARG A 855 2.97 -10.81 13.34
N TRP A 856 3.45 -10.06 14.32
CA TRP A 856 2.62 -9.13 15.08
C TRP A 856 2.24 -7.87 14.29
N TYR A 857 3.14 -7.33 13.46
CA TYR A 857 2.77 -6.26 12.53
C TYR A 857 1.73 -6.72 11.52
N THR A 858 1.80 -7.96 11.02
CA THR A 858 0.80 -8.52 10.10
C THR A 858 -0.58 -8.59 10.76
N ALA A 859 -0.66 -9.11 11.98
CA ALA A 859 -1.91 -9.16 12.75
C ALA A 859 -2.54 -7.76 12.98
N ALA A 860 -1.73 -6.73 13.21
CA ALA A 860 -2.21 -5.35 13.31
C ALA A 860 -2.56 -4.74 11.94
N ALA A 861 -1.76 -5.02 10.91
CA ALA A 861 -1.90 -4.48 9.56
C ALA A 861 -3.15 -5.00 8.84
N GLU A 862 -3.52 -6.27 9.05
CA GLU A 862 -4.76 -6.87 8.58
C GLU A 862 -6.00 -6.26 9.24
N GLN A 863 -5.87 -5.76 10.47
CA GLN A 863 -6.89 -4.96 11.17
C GLN A 863 -6.90 -3.47 10.78
N GLY A 864 -6.17 -3.09 9.73
CA GLY A 864 -6.14 -1.73 9.21
C GLY A 864 -5.31 -0.73 10.04
N GLN A 865 -4.39 -1.21 10.89
CA GLN A 865 -3.51 -0.32 11.67
C GLN A 865 -2.45 0.33 10.75
N PRO A 866 -2.48 1.66 10.49
CA PRO A 866 -1.66 2.25 9.41
C PRO A 866 -0.15 2.29 9.69
N THR A 867 0.24 2.44 10.95
CA THR A 867 1.65 2.41 11.38
C THR A 867 2.23 0.99 11.28
N ALA A 868 1.43 -0.04 11.55
CA ALA A 868 1.83 -1.44 11.40
C ALA A 868 2.00 -1.80 9.92
N GLN A 869 1.07 -1.34 9.07
CA GLN A 869 1.20 -1.45 7.61
C GLN A 869 2.48 -0.77 7.10
N PHE A 870 2.79 0.44 7.56
CA PHE A 870 4.04 1.14 7.25
C PHE A 870 5.29 0.37 7.70
N LEU A 871 5.31 -0.12 8.94
CA LEU A 871 6.47 -0.81 9.51
C LEU A 871 6.68 -2.19 8.88
N LEU A 872 5.61 -2.94 8.61
CA LEU A 872 5.67 -4.21 7.86
C LEU A 872 6.19 -3.98 6.44
N ALA A 873 5.67 -2.96 5.74
CA ALA A 873 6.17 -2.57 4.42
C ALA A 873 7.67 -2.23 4.46
N ARG A 874 8.12 -1.51 5.50
CA ARG A 874 9.53 -1.20 5.72
C ARG A 874 10.36 -2.45 5.97
N MET A 875 9.88 -3.43 6.75
CA MET A 875 10.59 -4.70 6.93
C MET A 875 10.79 -5.45 5.61
N HIS A 876 9.75 -5.50 4.76
CA HIS A 876 9.85 -6.04 3.40
C HIS A 876 10.81 -5.23 2.51
N GLN A 877 10.75 -3.90 2.52
CA GLN A 877 11.67 -3.02 1.76
C GLN A 877 13.13 -3.22 2.16
N LEU A 878 13.41 -3.41 3.46
CA LEU A 878 14.77 -3.62 3.95
C LEU A 878 15.28 -5.04 3.73
N GLY A 879 14.38 -6.01 3.54
CA GLY A 879 14.71 -7.44 3.45
C GLY A 879 14.94 -8.11 4.80
N ARG A 880 14.34 -7.57 5.87
CA ARG A 880 14.44 -8.10 7.24
C ARG A 880 13.59 -9.34 7.48
N ILE A 881 12.74 -9.70 6.51
CA ILE A 881 11.98 -10.93 6.43
C ILE A 881 12.56 -11.71 5.23
N GLY A 882 12.96 -12.97 5.40
CA GLY A 882 13.48 -13.79 4.30
C GLY A 882 14.85 -13.41 3.71
N ASN A 883 15.61 -12.50 4.35
CA ASN A 883 16.96 -12.06 3.97
C ASN A 883 17.12 -11.33 2.63
N ALA A 884 16.03 -11.00 1.93
CA ALA A 884 16.03 -10.27 0.66
C ALA A 884 14.85 -9.30 0.59
N PRO A 885 14.96 -8.13 -0.07
CA PRO A 885 13.89 -7.16 -0.12
C PRO A 885 12.71 -7.65 -0.99
N ASP A 886 11.50 -7.60 -0.44
CA ASP A 886 10.26 -7.87 -1.16
C ASP A 886 9.55 -6.55 -1.46
N TYR A 887 9.94 -5.92 -2.57
CA TYR A 887 9.36 -4.64 -2.97
C TYR A 887 7.88 -4.73 -3.35
N GLU A 888 7.35 -5.91 -3.71
CA GLU A 888 5.93 -6.07 -4.04
C GLU A 888 5.06 -6.06 -2.77
N GLN A 889 5.46 -6.79 -1.72
CA GLN A 889 4.78 -6.68 -0.42
C GLN A 889 4.98 -5.30 0.22
N ALA A 890 6.17 -4.69 0.07
CA ALA A 890 6.39 -3.31 0.51
C ALA A 890 5.43 -2.33 -0.18
N LYS A 891 5.36 -2.35 -1.52
CA LYS A 891 4.45 -1.49 -2.31
C LYS A 891 2.98 -1.75 -1.95
N LYS A 892 2.57 -3.00 -1.73
CA LYS A 892 1.22 -3.37 -1.27
C LYS A 892 0.87 -2.73 0.08
N TRP A 893 1.71 -2.94 1.10
CA TRP A 893 1.41 -2.47 2.46
C TRP A 893 1.55 -0.95 2.64
N TYR A 894 2.49 -0.31 1.93
CA TYR A 894 2.50 1.16 1.84
C TYR A 894 1.26 1.69 1.12
N SER A 895 0.80 1.03 0.04
CA SER A 895 -0.42 1.44 -0.67
C SER A 895 -1.68 1.31 0.18
N ALA A 896 -1.75 0.33 1.09
CA ALA A 896 -2.85 0.18 2.04
C ALA A 896 -2.93 1.32 3.06
N SER A 897 -1.79 1.88 3.47
CA SER A 897 -1.69 2.89 4.54
C SER A 897 -1.59 4.34 4.05
N LYS A 898 -1.14 4.59 2.80
CA LYS A 898 -0.76 5.93 2.31
C LYS A 898 -1.82 7.03 2.44
N SER A 899 -3.10 6.69 2.37
CA SER A 899 -4.20 7.64 2.54
C SER A 899 -4.33 8.18 3.97
N ASN A 900 -3.94 7.38 4.96
CA ASN A 900 -4.09 7.69 6.39
C ASN A 900 -2.74 7.90 7.11
N TYR A 901 -1.63 7.47 6.50
CA TYR A 901 -0.28 7.62 7.03
C TYR A 901 0.66 8.18 5.94
N PRO A 902 0.90 9.51 5.90
CA PRO A 902 1.66 10.16 4.83
C PRO A 902 3.08 9.62 4.62
N ARG A 903 3.72 9.10 5.68
CA ARG A 903 5.05 8.46 5.57
C ARG A 903 5.05 7.24 4.65
N SER A 904 3.93 6.51 4.55
CA SER A 904 3.78 5.42 3.57
C SER A 904 3.71 5.93 2.14
N ALA A 905 3.12 7.10 1.91
CA ALA A 905 3.14 7.75 0.61
C ALA A 905 4.58 8.18 0.24
N VAL A 906 5.33 8.76 1.19
CA VAL A 906 6.75 9.09 0.99
C VAL A 906 7.61 7.85 0.72
N ALA A 907 7.49 6.79 1.50
CA ALA A 907 8.28 5.58 1.31
C ALA A 907 7.93 4.83 0.00
N LEU A 908 6.66 4.84 -0.40
CA LEU A 908 6.24 4.35 -1.71
C LEU A 908 6.81 5.18 -2.85
N GLY A 909 6.78 6.52 -2.72
CA GLY A 909 7.42 7.43 -3.67
C GLY A 909 8.94 7.21 -3.76
N PHE A 910 9.60 6.96 -2.64
CA PHE A 910 11.01 6.63 -2.57
C PHE A 910 11.33 5.32 -3.31
N ILE A 911 10.54 4.26 -3.13
CA ILE A 911 10.71 3.02 -3.92
C ILE A 911 10.58 3.30 -5.43
N TYR A 912 9.56 4.07 -5.83
CA TYR A 912 9.39 4.43 -7.24
C TYR A 912 10.57 5.27 -7.77
N GLU A 913 11.09 6.23 -7.00
CA GLU A 913 12.23 7.09 -7.41
C GLU A 913 13.58 6.35 -7.42
N THR A 914 13.83 5.52 -6.40
CA THR A 914 15.17 4.97 -6.10
C THR A 914 15.28 3.46 -6.28
N VAL A 915 14.24 2.78 -6.76
CA VAL A 915 14.29 1.35 -7.13
C VAL A 915 13.77 1.17 -8.55
N ASP A 916 12.53 1.60 -8.82
CA ASP A 916 11.85 1.38 -10.10
C ASP A 916 12.22 2.43 -11.18
N ASP A 917 12.88 3.54 -10.79
CA ASP A 917 13.16 4.73 -11.63
C ASP A 917 11.90 5.32 -12.32
N ASP A 918 10.72 5.17 -11.68
CA ASP A 918 9.39 5.66 -12.10
C ASP A 918 9.03 6.98 -11.39
N TYR A 919 9.57 8.07 -11.93
CA TYR A 919 9.42 9.41 -11.34
C TYR A 919 7.99 9.96 -11.45
N GLN A 920 7.17 9.46 -12.38
CA GLN A 920 5.77 9.85 -12.44
C GLN A 920 5.06 9.35 -11.19
N ARG A 921 5.12 8.04 -10.91
CA ARG A 921 4.52 7.47 -9.69
C ARG A 921 5.19 7.98 -8.42
N ALA A 922 6.49 8.28 -8.44
CA ALA A 922 7.15 8.93 -7.31
C ALA A 922 6.50 10.29 -7.01
N SER A 923 6.36 11.15 -8.03
CA SER A 923 5.75 12.47 -7.89
C SER A 923 4.31 12.43 -7.41
N GLU A 924 3.49 11.49 -7.92
CA GLU A 924 2.10 11.29 -7.48
C GLU A 924 2.00 10.93 -5.99
N ASN A 925 2.90 10.09 -5.48
CA ASN A 925 2.88 9.71 -4.05
C ASN A 925 3.52 10.77 -3.14
N TYR A 926 4.54 11.51 -3.62
CA TYR A 926 5.06 12.67 -2.88
C TYR A 926 4.05 13.83 -2.82
N GLN A 927 3.28 14.06 -3.89
CA GLN A 927 2.16 15.02 -3.91
C GLN A 927 1.08 14.65 -2.88
N LEU A 928 0.65 13.38 -2.84
CA LEU A 928 -0.30 12.89 -1.82
C LEU A 928 0.21 13.09 -0.38
N ALA A 929 1.51 12.95 -0.16
CA ALA A 929 2.13 13.24 1.14
C ALA A 929 2.15 14.74 1.44
N ALA A 930 2.49 15.57 0.45
CA ALA A 930 2.57 17.02 0.58
C ALA A 930 1.22 17.68 0.87
N GLU A 931 0.14 17.20 0.25
CA GLU A 931 -1.25 17.61 0.52
C GLU A 931 -1.70 17.33 1.96
N LYS A 932 -1.04 16.37 2.63
CA LYS A 932 -1.24 16.05 4.05
C LYS A 932 -0.20 16.73 4.95
N ASN A 933 0.41 17.82 4.47
CA ASN A 933 1.44 18.61 5.14
C ASN A 933 2.68 17.80 5.59
N ASN A 934 3.01 16.71 4.90
CA ASN A 934 4.21 15.95 5.22
C ASN A 934 5.45 16.64 4.63
N LYS A 935 6.35 17.10 5.52
CA LYS A 935 7.58 17.81 5.17
C LYS A 935 8.54 17.03 4.27
N ALA A 936 8.64 15.70 4.42
CA ALA A 936 9.49 14.87 3.55
C ALA A 936 8.86 14.69 2.16
N GLY A 937 7.53 14.57 2.09
CA GLY A 937 6.78 14.59 0.83
C GLY A 937 6.94 15.90 0.06
N GLN A 938 6.75 17.04 0.74
CA GLN A 938 6.98 18.37 0.19
C GLN A 938 8.42 18.52 -0.34
N PHE A 939 9.41 18.12 0.47
CA PHE A 939 10.82 18.19 0.09
C PHE A 939 11.16 17.31 -1.12
N ASN A 940 10.77 16.03 -1.12
CA ASN A 940 11.07 15.13 -2.23
C ASN A 940 10.37 15.57 -3.52
N LEU A 941 9.12 16.05 -3.45
CA LEU A 941 8.46 16.65 -4.62
C LEU A 941 9.17 17.93 -5.10
N GLY A 942 9.68 18.74 -4.17
CA GLY A 942 10.52 19.89 -4.47
C GLY A 942 11.78 19.50 -5.26
N LEU A 943 12.45 18.41 -4.87
CA LEU A 943 13.59 17.84 -5.60
C LEU A 943 13.20 17.34 -7.00
N ILE A 944 12.03 16.70 -7.17
CA ILE A 944 11.54 16.29 -8.50
C ILE A 944 11.41 17.50 -9.44
N TYR A 945 10.85 18.61 -8.96
CA TYR A 945 10.73 19.86 -9.72
C TYR A 945 12.07 20.61 -9.90
N GLU A 946 12.98 20.54 -8.93
CA GLU A 946 14.32 21.17 -9.00
C GLU A 946 15.23 20.44 -10.00
N ASP A 947 15.25 19.11 -9.95
CA ASP A 947 16.06 18.26 -10.82
C ASP A 947 15.45 18.12 -12.22
N GLY A 948 14.12 18.20 -12.35
CA GLY A 948 13.40 17.88 -13.59
C GLY A 948 13.33 16.38 -13.86
N LYS A 949 13.18 15.57 -12.81
CA LYS A 949 13.15 14.11 -12.88
C LYS A 949 11.82 13.62 -13.46
N GLY A 950 11.83 13.15 -14.71
CA GLY A 950 10.63 12.69 -15.42
C GLY A 950 9.65 13.78 -15.86
N MET A 951 9.93 15.06 -15.58
CA MET A 951 9.13 16.23 -15.96
C MET A 951 10.01 17.47 -16.13
N SER A 952 9.51 18.52 -16.76
CA SER A 952 10.26 19.79 -16.90
C SER A 952 10.60 20.41 -15.53
N VAL A 953 11.78 21.04 -15.44
CA VAL A 953 12.24 21.79 -14.26
C VAL A 953 11.28 22.96 -13.95
N ASP A 954 10.91 23.13 -12.68
CA ASP A 954 10.05 24.22 -12.18
C ASP A 954 10.55 24.71 -10.81
N TYR A 955 11.55 25.61 -10.82
CA TYR A 955 12.15 26.15 -9.60
C TYR A 955 11.16 26.97 -8.74
N THR A 956 10.07 27.49 -9.32
CA THR A 956 9.05 28.24 -8.58
C THR A 956 8.19 27.31 -7.73
N LYS A 957 7.81 26.14 -8.27
CA LYS A 957 7.16 25.09 -7.46
C LYS A 957 8.12 24.49 -6.45
N ALA A 958 9.36 24.22 -6.83
CA ALA A 958 10.39 23.73 -5.90
C ALA A 958 10.56 24.69 -4.70
N LYS A 959 10.74 26.00 -4.95
CA LYS A 959 10.81 27.03 -3.90
C LYS A 959 9.56 27.05 -3.00
N THR A 960 8.37 26.93 -3.57
CA THR A 960 7.11 26.88 -2.81
C THR A 960 7.05 25.67 -1.88
N LEU A 961 7.41 24.48 -2.37
CA LEU A 961 7.42 23.24 -1.61
C LEU A 961 8.52 23.23 -0.53
N PHE A 962 9.71 23.76 -0.85
CA PHE A 962 10.78 23.89 0.14
C PHE A 962 10.45 24.91 1.23
N ASN A 963 9.73 26.01 0.94
CA ASN A 963 9.20 26.92 1.96
C ASN A 963 8.28 26.16 2.93
N GLN A 964 7.29 25.42 2.42
CA GLN A 964 6.37 24.62 3.26
C GLN A 964 7.12 23.61 4.14
N ALA A 965 8.09 22.89 3.58
CA ALA A 965 8.89 21.92 4.33
C ALA A 965 9.82 22.59 5.37
N ALA A 966 10.36 23.77 5.05
CA ALA A 966 11.18 24.57 5.96
C ALA A 966 10.37 25.14 7.13
N ASP A 967 9.15 25.62 6.87
CA ASP A 967 8.21 26.08 7.91
C ASP A 967 7.79 24.92 8.83
N ALA A 968 7.69 23.70 8.30
CA ALA A 968 7.55 22.45 9.06
C ALA A 968 8.87 21.95 9.72
N GLY A 969 9.91 22.79 9.76
CA GLY A 969 11.17 22.55 10.46
C GLY A 969 12.17 21.62 9.76
N LEU A 970 12.02 21.35 8.46
CA LEU A 970 12.96 20.49 7.72
C LEU A 970 14.21 21.28 7.30
N LYS A 971 15.32 21.06 8.00
CA LYS A 971 16.59 21.76 7.75
C LYS A 971 17.17 21.56 6.34
N GLN A 972 16.95 20.41 5.72
CA GLN A 972 17.37 20.16 4.34
C GLN A 972 16.63 21.06 3.34
N ALA A 973 15.34 21.35 3.58
CA ALA A 973 14.58 22.29 2.76
C ALA A 973 15.07 23.73 2.93
N MET A 974 15.44 24.13 4.15
CA MET A 974 16.08 25.42 4.42
C MET A 974 17.40 25.57 3.64
N SER A 975 18.22 24.51 3.54
CA SER A 975 19.43 24.50 2.72
C SER A 975 19.12 24.65 1.22
N GLN A 976 18.09 23.97 0.69
CA GLN A 976 17.68 24.14 -0.72
C GLN A 976 17.11 25.53 -1.01
N LEU A 977 16.36 26.14 -0.09
CA LEU A 977 15.95 27.55 -0.20
C LEU A 977 17.17 28.47 -0.28
N GLY A 978 18.15 28.26 0.60
CA GLY A 978 19.41 28.98 0.56
C GLY A 978 20.10 28.89 -0.81
N GLU A 979 20.10 27.71 -1.43
CA GLU A 979 20.67 27.50 -2.77
C GLU A 979 19.86 28.20 -3.88
N ILE A 980 18.52 28.14 -3.83
CA ILE A 980 17.64 28.83 -4.78
C ILE A 980 17.84 30.35 -4.73
N TYR A 981 17.88 30.93 -3.53
CA TYR A 981 18.12 32.38 -3.35
C TYR A 981 19.54 32.79 -3.74
N PHE A 982 20.56 31.97 -3.43
CA PHE A 982 21.95 32.26 -3.76
C PHE A 982 22.21 32.27 -5.27
N ASN A 983 21.60 31.35 -6.02
CA ASN A 983 21.79 31.24 -7.47
C ASN A 983 20.76 32.05 -8.28
N GLY A 984 19.66 32.49 -7.66
CA GLY A 984 18.55 33.15 -8.36
C GLY A 984 17.72 32.20 -9.24
N PHE A 985 17.62 30.91 -8.88
CA PHE A 985 16.92 29.92 -9.73
C PHE A 985 15.41 30.17 -9.89
N ALA A 986 14.79 30.90 -8.94
CA ALA A 986 13.37 31.23 -8.94
C ALA A 986 13.14 32.76 -8.77
N GLY A 987 13.88 33.56 -9.54
CA GLY A 987 13.80 35.03 -9.52
C GLY A 987 15.17 35.69 -9.72
N ASN A 988 15.44 36.72 -8.93
CA ASN A 988 16.77 37.31 -8.84
C ASN A 988 17.59 36.64 -7.73
N ARG A 989 18.91 36.84 -7.75
CA ARG A 989 19.82 36.43 -6.65
C ARG A 989 19.60 37.32 -5.42
N GLU A 990 19.41 36.71 -4.26
CA GLU A 990 19.12 37.38 -2.99
C GLU A 990 20.04 36.86 -1.87
N GLU A 991 21.26 37.39 -1.80
CA GLU A 991 22.32 36.85 -0.92
C GLU A 991 21.98 36.88 0.57
N GLN A 992 21.26 37.92 1.02
CA GLN A 992 20.83 38.04 2.42
C GLN A 992 19.75 37.01 2.79
N GLN A 993 18.86 36.66 1.85
CA GLN A 993 17.90 35.56 2.05
C GLN A 993 18.62 34.22 2.09
N ALA A 994 19.61 34.01 1.21
CA ALA A 994 20.44 32.81 1.26
C ALA A 994 21.16 32.66 2.59
N LEU A 995 21.83 33.72 3.07
CA LEU A 995 22.52 33.75 4.36
C LEU A 995 21.56 33.47 5.54
N HIS A 996 20.36 34.04 5.51
CA HIS A 996 19.31 33.82 6.52
C HIS A 996 18.91 32.34 6.60
N TRP A 997 18.59 31.72 5.46
CA TRP A 997 18.18 30.32 5.41
C TRP A 997 19.31 29.35 5.75
N TYR A 998 20.54 29.60 5.29
CA TYR A 998 21.69 28.81 5.70
C TYR A 998 21.98 28.92 7.21
N LYS A 999 21.85 30.10 7.82
CA LYS A 999 21.99 30.24 9.29
C LYS A 999 20.92 29.45 10.05
N LYS A 1000 19.66 29.48 9.61
CA LYS A 1000 18.57 28.66 10.20
C LYS A 1000 18.87 27.16 10.09
N ALA A 1001 19.25 26.68 8.91
CA ALA A 1001 19.59 25.28 8.66
C ALA A 1001 20.80 24.81 9.50
N ALA A 1002 21.85 25.64 9.57
CA ALA A 1002 23.06 25.38 10.35
C ALA A 1002 22.78 25.30 11.87
N ALA A 1003 21.87 26.13 12.40
CA ALA A 1003 21.43 26.05 13.79
C ALA A 1003 20.72 24.71 14.14
N LEU A 1004 20.08 24.08 13.15
CA LEU A 1004 19.53 22.71 13.25
C LEU A 1004 20.57 21.62 12.92
N GLY A 1005 21.85 22.00 12.82
CA GLY A 1005 22.96 21.12 12.51
C GLY A 1005 22.91 20.54 11.09
N ASP A 1006 22.47 21.30 10.09
CA ASP A 1006 22.60 20.90 8.68
C ASP A 1006 24.05 21.08 8.21
N SER A 1007 24.68 19.99 7.76
CA SER A 1007 26.08 20.00 7.36
C SER A 1007 26.30 20.67 6.00
N THR A 1008 25.32 20.67 5.10
CA THR A 1008 25.39 21.39 3.83
C THR A 1008 25.33 22.90 4.06
N ALA A 1009 24.40 23.38 4.89
CA ALA A 1009 24.33 24.79 5.25
C ALA A 1009 25.59 25.30 5.95
N LEU A 1010 26.15 24.55 6.90
CA LEU A 1010 27.44 24.89 7.53
C LEU A 1010 28.56 25.04 6.49
N TYR A 1011 28.63 24.15 5.50
CA TYR A 1011 29.59 24.29 4.39
C TYR A 1011 29.34 25.55 3.56
N GLN A 1012 28.09 25.88 3.24
CA GLN A 1012 27.76 27.08 2.48
C GLN A 1012 28.07 28.36 3.27
N LEU A 1013 27.84 28.39 4.59
CA LEU A 1013 28.27 29.50 5.45
C LEU A 1013 29.79 29.68 5.43
N GLY A 1014 30.55 28.57 5.48
CA GLY A 1014 32.01 28.60 5.33
C GLY A 1014 32.44 29.22 4.00
N LEU A 1015 31.77 28.88 2.90
CA LEU A 1015 32.05 29.43 1.58
C LEU A 1015 31.68 30.93 1.47
N LEU A 1016 30.58 31.36 2.07
CA LEU A 1016 30.20 32.79 2.11
C LEU A 1016 31.21 33.60 2.91
N SER A 1017 31.67 33.11 4.06
CA SER A 1017 32.73 33.74 4.86
C SER A 1017 34.09 33.75 4.15
N GLU A 1018 34.46 32.66 3.45
CA GLU A 1018 35.71 32.60 2.68
C GLU A 1018 35.73 33.60 1.51
N THR A 1019 34.59 33.79 0.84
CA THR A 1019 34.49 34.61 -0.37
C THR A 1019 34.06 36.05 -0.13
N GLY A 1020 33.52 36.37 1.05
CA GLY A 1020 32.93 37.69 1.33
C GLY A 1020 31.65 37.97 0.55
N VAL A 1021 30.91 36.93 0.13
CA VAL A 1021 29.64 37.05 -0.59
C VAL A 1021 28.50 37.05 0.42
N GLY A 1022 27.60 38.04 0.36
CA GLY A 1022 26.52 38.23 1.35
C GLY A 1022 26.96 38.54 2.78
N THR A 1023 28.26 38.50 3.10
CA THR A 1023 28.85 38.75 4.42
C THR A 1023 30.23 39.39 4.28
N LYS A 1024 30.82 39.86 5.38
CA LYS A 1024 32.23 40.25 5.38
C LYS A 1024 33.12 39.01 5.20
N LEU A 1025 34.18 39.13 4.40
CA LEU A 1025 35.21 38.10 4.26
C LEU A 1025 35.88 37.85 5.62
N ASP A 1026 35.90 36.59 6.05
CA ASP A 1026 36.53 36.13 7.29
C ASP A 1026 36.95 34.65 7.15
N PHE A 1027 38.26 34.40 7.07
CA PHE A 1027 38.79 33.05 6.94
C PHE A 1027 38.74 32.24 8.24
N ALA A 1028 38.72 32.87 9.42
CA ALA A 1028 38.65 32.17 10.70
C ALA A 1028 37.24 31.61 10.94
N ASP A 1029 36.21 32.42 10.65
CA ASP A 1029 34.82 31.96 10.62
C ASP A 1029 34.61 30.87 9.56
N ALA A 1030 35.23 31.01 8.37
CA ALA A 1030 35.16 29.99 7.34
C ALA A 1030 35.70 28.63 7.81
N VAL A 1031 36.89 28.62 8.45
CA VAL A 1031 37.49 27.41 9.05
C VAL A 1031 36.57 26.81 10.11
N ASN A 1032 36.00 27.63 11.00
CA ASN A 1032 35.08 27.18 12.05
C ASN A 1032 33.85 26.48 11.47
N TYR A 1033 33.18 27.10 10.49
CA TYR A 1033 32.04 26.49 9.80
C TYR A 1033 32.42 25.22 9.02
N TYR A 1034 33.57 25.21 8.32
CA TYR A 1034 34.06 24.02 7.63
C TYR A 1034 34.40 22.88 8.60
N GLN A 1035 34.97 23.17 9.77
CA GLN A 1035 35.26 22.16 10.78
C GLN A 1035 33.97 21.54 11.35
N GLN A 1036 33.00 22.36 11.78
CA GLN A 1036 31.69 21.86 12.25
C GLN A 1036 30.94 21.04 11.19
N SER A 1037 31.08 21.42 9.91
CA SER A 1037 30.50 20.69 8.78
C SER A 1037 31.23 19.36 8.51
N ALA A 1038 32.56 19.35 8.59
CA ALA A 1038 33.40 18.17 8.42
C ALA A 1038 33.20 17.12 9.53
N GLU A 1039 33.04 17.56 10.79
CA GLU A 1039 32.69 16.73 11.95
C GLU A 1039 31.32 16.05 11.78
N LYS A 1040 30.38 16.70 11.05
CA LYS A 1040 29.10 16.12 10.64
C LYS A 1040 29.18 15.33 9.33
N GLY A 1041 30.39 14.98 8.87
CA GLY A 1041 30.63 14.08 7.74
C GLY A 1041 30.61 14.73 6.35
N ASN A 1042 30.56 16.07 6.23
CA ASN A 1042 30.55 16.71 4.91
C ASN A 1042 31.95 16.71 4.25
N ASP A 1043 32.10 15.91 3.20
CA ASP A 1043 33.36 15.77 2.47
C ASP A 1043 33.77 17.04 1.68
N LYS A 1044 32.82 17.88 1.24
CA LYS A 1044 33.16 19.19 0.65
C LYS A 1044 33.83 20.10 1.68
N ALA A 1045 33.35 20.06 2.93
CA ALA A 1045 33.93 20.83 4.02
C ALA A 1045 35.29 20.28 4.45
N LYS A 1046 35.48 18.96 4.48
CA LYS A 1046 36.82 18.35 4.67
C LYS A 1046 37.81 18.79 3.60
N LEU A 1047 37.40 18.81 2.32
CA LEU A 1047 38.24 19.31 1.22
C LEU A 1047 38.59 20.80 1.38
N ALA A 1048 37.61 21.63 1.70
CA ALA A 1048 37.84 23.05 1.94
C ALA A 1048 38.80 23.26 3.12
N LEU A 1049 38.58 22.56 4.24
CA LEU A 1049 39.42 22.61 5.44
C LEU A 1049 40.87 22.15 5.17
N ALA A 1050 41.07 21.07 4.42
CA ALA A 1050 42.40 20.61 4.00
C ALA A 1050 43.14 21.68 3.19
N ARG A 1051 42.45 22.34 2.26
CA ARG A 1051 42.98 23.49 1.52
C ARG A 1051 43.29 24.68 2.44
N MET A 1052 42.44 24.99 3.43
CA MET A 1052 42.73 26.06 4.40
C MET A 1052 44.05 25.80 5.16
N TYR A 1053 44.28 24.56 5.61
CA TYR A 1053 45.55 24.16 6.25
C TYR A 1053 46.74 24.17 5.27
N GLN A 1054 46.57 23.68 4.03
CA GLN A 1054 47.63 23.66 3.00
C GLN A 1054 48.16 25.06 2.65
N TYR A 1055 47.28 26.07 2.64
CA TYR A 1055 47.64 27.44 2.26
C TYR A 1055 47.74 28.43 3.44
N GLY A 1056 47.39 28.02 4.66
CA GLY A 1056 47.42 28.90 5.85
C GLY A 1056 46.32 29.97 5.85
N LEU A 1057 45.14 29.65 5.33
CA LEU A 1057 44.02 30.59 5.22
C LEU A 1057 43.19 30.55 6.51
N GLY A 1058 43.29 31.59 7.35
CA GLY A 1058 42.58 31.66 8.64
C GLY A 1058 43.11 30.70 9.73
N VAL A 1059 44.12 29.89 9.41
CA VAL A 1059 44.82 28.97 10.29
C VAL A 1059 46.32 29.02 10.00
N ILE A 1060 47.14 28.53 10.94
CA ILE A 1060 48.56 28.30 10.68
C ILE A 1060 48.69 27.24 9.57
N LYS A 1061 49.58 27.49 8.59
CA LYS A 1061 49.84 26.56 7.49
C LYS A 1061 50.38 25.23 8.03
N ASP A 1062 49.72 24.14 7.64
CA ASP A 1062 50.02 22.78 8.10
C ASP A 1062 49.78 21.79 6.95
N ASN A 1063 50.84 21.50 6.19
CA ASN A 1063 50.80 20.55 5.09
C ASN A 1063 50.59 19.10 5.57
N GLN A 1064 50.97 18.77 6.80
CA GLN A 1064 50.78 17.42 7.35
C GLN A 1064 49.30 17.18 7.63
N LYS A 1065 48.65 18.10 8.34
CA LYS A 1065 47.21 18.02 8.64
C LYS A 1065 46.35 18.10 7.37
N ALA A 1066 46.78 18.88 6.38
CA ALA A 1066 46.16 18.85 5.05
C ALA A 1066 46.28 17.45 4.39
N ALA A 1067 47.47 16.85 4.40
CA ALA A 1067 47.70 15.51 3.86
C ALA A 1067 46.93 14.42 4.62
N GLU A 1068 46.78 14.51 5.94
CA GLU A 1068 45.97 13.59 6.75
C GLU A 1068 44.49 13.64 6.31
N ILE A 1069 43.91 14.83 6.17
CA ILE A 1069 42.52 15.00 5.71
C ILE A 1069 42.36 14.50 4.26
N TYR A 1070 43.28 14.85 3.35
CA TYR A 1070 43.25 14.38 1.97
C TYR A 1070 43.42 12.85 1.88
N THR A 1071 44.22 12.22 2.74
CA THR A 1071 44.39 10.77 2.80
C THR A 1071 43.08 10.07 3.16
N GLY A 1072 42.36 10.56 4.17
CA GLY A 1072 41.05 10.02 4.56
C GLY A 1072 40.00 10.11 3.44
N LEU A 1073 40.02 11.18 2.64
CA LEU A 1073 39.15 11.34 1.48
C LEU A 1073 39.61 10.52 0.26
N ALA A 1074 40.93 10.39 0.06
CA ALA A 1074 41.53 9.63 -1.02
C ALA A 1074 41.23 8.12 -0.90
N ALA A 1075 41.15 7.61 0.33
CA ALA A 1075 40.70 6.25 0.64
C ALA A 1075 39.26 5.97 0.16
N ASN A 1076 38.40 7.00 0.09
CA ASN A 1076 37.02 6.90 -0.43
C ASN A 1076 36.92 7.20 -1.95
N ASN A 1077 38.02 7.04 -2.69
CA ASN A 1077 38.09 7.30 -4.14
C ASN A 1077 37.69 8.72 -4.55
N ASN A 1078 37.94 9.73 -3.70
CA ASN A 1078 37.76 11.12 -4.07
C ASN A 1078 38.93 11.57 -4.98
N ALA A 1079 38.65 11.68 -6.29
CA ALA A 1079 39.67 11.97 -7.30
C ALA A 1079 40.37 13.33 -7.13
N TYR A 1080 39.71 14.31 -6.49
CA TYR A 1080 40.33 15.60 -6.18
C TYR A 1080 41.24 15.49 -4.96
N ALA A 1081 40.83 14.79 -3.90
CA ALA A 1081 41.70 14.52 -2.75
C ALA A 1081 42.95 13.69 -3.13
N GLN A 1082 42.77 12.66 -3.97
CA GLN A 1082 43.89 11.87 -4.52
C GLN A 1082 44.85 12.75 -5.32
N TYR A 1083 44.34 13.69 -6.13
CA TYR A 1083 45.16 14.65 -6.87
C TYR A 1083 45.91 15.63 -5.96
N GLN A 1084 45.24 16.24 -4.98
CA GLN A 1084 45.89 17.18 -4.05
C GLN A 1084 46.92 16.48 -3.15
N LEU A 1085 46.62 15.28 -2.67
CA LEU A 1085 47.57 14.45 -1.93
C LEU A 1085 48.77 14.09 -2.81
N ALA A 1086 48.55 13.76 -4.08
CA ALA A 1086 49.65 13.50 -5.01
C ALA A 1086 50.58 14.71 -5.18
N LEU A 1087 50.03 15.92 -5.33
CA LEU A 1087 50.83 17.14 -5.39
C LEU A 1087 51.63 17.36 -4.10
N LEU A 1088 51.02 17.19 -2.92
CA LEU A 1088 51.73 17.28 -1.64
C LEU A 1088 52.85 16.22 -1.48
N GLN A 1089 52.65 15.00 -2.00
CA GLN A 1089 53.72 13.99 -2.02
C GLN A 1089 54.82 14.34 -3.04
N LEU A 1090 54.49 14.95 -4.18
CA LEU A 1090 55.46 15.38 -5.20
C LEU A 1090 56.29 16.60 -4.75
N GLU A 1091 55.66 17.57 -4.10
CA GLU A 1091 56.31 18.75 -3.51
C GLU A 1091 57.13 18.38 -2.25
N GLY A 1092 56.69 17.34 -1.53
CA GLY A 1092 57.35 16.81 -0.34
C GLY A 1092 56.81 17.42 0.95
N ILE A 1093 56.07 16.61 1.72
CA ILE A 1093 55.63 16.97 3.07
C ILE A 1093 56.88 17.17 3.94
N ASN A 1094 57.07 18.40 4.44
CA ASN A 1094 58.27 18.82 5.18
C ASN A 1094 59.60 18.63 4.40
N GLY A 1095 59.58 18.77 3.07
CA GLY A 1095 60.78 18.78 2.23
C GLY A 1095 61.31 17.39 1.83
N GLN A 1096 60.52 16.32 1.98
CA GLN A 1096 60.85 14.98 1.49
C GLN A 1096 59.88 14.54 0.37
N PRO A 1097 60.22 14.73 -0.91
CA PRO A 1097 59.41 14.28 -2.04
C PRO A 1097 59.28 12.75 -2.11
N LYS A 1098 58.07 12.27 -2.35
CA LYS A 1098 57.74 10.86 -2.59
C LYS A 1098 57.15 10.67 -3.98
N VAL A 1099 58.03 10.73 -4.99
CA VAL A 1099 57.64 10.76 -6.41
C VAL A 1099 56.79 9.55 -6.83
N ASP A 1100 57.14 8.34 -6.39
CA ASP A 1100 56.39 7.11 -6.73
C ASP A 1100 54.99 7.08 -6.08
N GLU A 1101 54.86 7.57 -4.84
CA GLU A 1101 53.58 7.66 -4.14
C GLU A 1101 52.67 8.70 -4.84
N GLY A 1102 53.26 9.86 -5.20
CA GLY A 1102 52.60 10.88 -6.00
C GLY A 1102 52.13 10.36 -7.37
N LYS A 1103 52.99 9.69 -8.15
CA LYS A 1103 52.62 9.09 -9.45
C LYS A 1103 51.49 8.05 -9.29
N ARG A 1104 51.53 7.19 -8.26
CA ARG A 1104 50.44 6.23 -7.98
C ARG A 1104 49.12 6.93 -7.66
N LEU A 1105 49.14 7.97 -6.84
CA LEU A 1105 47.96 8.76 -6.51
C LEU A 1105 47.40 9.53 -7.71
N LEU A 1106 48.26 10.05 -8.62
CA LEU A 1106 47.82 10.63 -9.90
C LEU A 1106 47.17 9.59 -10.81
N ALA A 1107 47.72 8.37 -10.88
CA ALA A 1107 47.13 7.28 -11.65
C ALA A 1107 45.75 6.89 -11.11
N GLN A 1108 45.61 6.77 -9.77
CA GLN A 1108 44.32 6.53 -9.11
C GLN A 1108 43.33 7.68 -9.35
N ALA A 1109 43.75 8.92 -9.17
CA ALA A 1109 42.92 10.10 -9.43
C ALA A 1109 42.45 10.16 -10.90
N SER A 1110 43.33 9.86 -11.85
CA SER A 1110 43.01 9.80 -13.29
C SER A 1110 42.04 8.66 -13.61
N ALA A 1111 42.23 7.49 -13.00
CA ALA A 1111 41.33 6.35 -13.10
C ALA A 1111 39.94 6.67 -12.51
N ASN A 1112 39.89 7.46 -11.43
CA ASN A 1112 38.68 7.97 -10.79
C ASN A 1112 38.12 9.25 -11.45
N GLY A 1113 38.65 9.66 -12.62
CA GLY A 1113 38.06 10.71 -13.47
C GLY A 1113 38.70 12.10 -13.39
N SER A 1114 39.78 12.29 -12.62
CA SER A 1114 40.50 13.58 -12.59
C SER A 1114 41.26 13.81 -13.89
N LEU A 1115 40.74 14.72 -14.73
CA LEU A 1115 41.42 15.18 -15.93
C LEU A 1115 42.74 15.90 -15.61
N LEU A 1116 42.80 16.64 -14.49
CA LEU A 1116 44.02 17.27 -14.01
C LEU A 1116 45.09 16.22 -13.71
N ALA A 1117 44.74 15.18 -12.95
CA ALA A 1117 45.68 14.11 -12.64
C ALA A 1117 46.17 13.38 -13.89
N ARG A 1118 45.31 13.18 -14.89
CA ARG A 1118 45.72 12.61 -16.18
C ARG A 1118 46.76 13.48 -16.88
N LYS A 1119 46.53 14.80 -16.96
CA LYS A 1119 47.45 15.75 -17.58
C LYS A 1119 48.77 15.82 -16.82
N THR A 1120 48.74 15.86 -15.49
CA THR A 1120 49.96 15.87 -14.66
C THR A 1120 50.75 14.58 -14.79
N LEU A 1121 50.08 13.42 -14.86
CA LEU A 1121 50.74 12.13 -15.10
C LEU A 1121 51.39 12.09 -16.51
N GLN A 1122 50.66 12.49 -17.55
CA GLN A 1122 51.20 12.62 -18.91
C GLN A 1122 52.41 13.56 -18.97
N TRP A 1123 52.38 14.69 -18.24
CA TRP A 1123 53.50 15.62 -18.15
C TRP A 1123 54.71 15.03 -17.40
N LEU A 1124 54.49 14.34 -16.28
CA LEU A 1124 55.54 13.66 -15.51
C LEU A 1124 56.17 12.47 -16.25
N ASP A 1125 55.42 11.84 -17.16
CA ASP A 1125 55.92 10.76 -18.00
C ASP A 1125 56.67 11.32 -19.22
N ALA A 1126 56.18 12.42 -19.82
CA ALA A 1126 56.88 13.18 -20.87
C ALA A 1126 58.13 13.95 -20.38
N GLN A 1127 58.34 14.06 -19.06
CA GLN A 1127 59.62 14.50 -18.48
C GLN A 1127 60.63 13.36 -18.28
N GLN A 1128 60.18 12.10 -18.29
CA GLN A 1128 61.05 10.92 -18.18
C GLN A 1128 61.44 10.32 -19.54
N GLN A 1129 60.81 10.77 -20.63
CA GLN A 1129 61.30 10.52 -21.98
C GLN A 1129 62.35 11.56 -22.34
N ASP A 1130 63.53 11.12 -22.79
CA ASP A 1130 64.64 12.01 -23.18
C ASP A 1130 64.17 13.00 -24.27
N ARG A 1131 64.17 14.29 -23.94
CA ARG A 1131 63.86 15.35 -24.90
C ARG A 1131 65.06 15.59 -25.81
N LEU A 1132 64.90 15.30 -27.10
CA LEU A 1132 65.90 15.53 -28.14
C LEU A 1132 65.82 16.93 -28.77
N SER A 1133 64.94 17.82 -28.31
CA SER A 1133 64.72 19.15 -28.89
C SER A 1133 64.39 20.21 -27.84
N PHE A 1134 64.89 21.44 -28.05
CA PHE A 1134 64.71 22.61 -27.17
C PHE A 1134 64.34 23.85 -28.01
N ILE A 1135 63.37 24.64 -27.53
CA ILE A 1135 62.98 25.92 -28.14
C ILE A 1135 63.23 27.03 -27.11
N GLU A 1136 63.95 28.08 -27.51
CA GLU A 1136 64.24 29.22 -26.64
C GLU A 1136 63.03 30.19 -26.53
N PRO A 1137 62.76 30.77 -25.34
CA PRO A 1137 61.79 31.85 -25.21
C PRO A 1137 62.21 33.11 -25.98
N VAL A 1138 61.41 33.53 -26.97
CA VAL A 1138 61.66 34.76 -27.76
C VAL A 1138 60.77 35.90 -27.28
N VAL A 1139 61.37 37.07 -27.01
CA VAL A 1139 60.66 38.30 -26.60
C VAL A 1139 59.88 38.88 -27.80
N LEU A 1140 58.57 39.07 -27.63
CA LEU A 1140 57.63 39.44 -28.69
C LEU A 1140 57.52 40.97 -28.88
N ASN A 1141 58.49 41.59 -29.55
CA ASN A 1141 58.60 43.06 -29.59
C ASN A 1141 57.81 43.81 -30.68
N GLN A 1142 57.14 43.14 -31.63
CA GLN A 1142 56.16 43.78 -32.55
C GLN A 1142 55.36 42.74 -33.36
N THR A 1143 54.07 43.01 -33.63
CA THR A 1143 53.17 42.14 -34.41
C THR A 1143 52.61 42.82 -35.66
N PRO A 1144 52.72 42.21 -36.86
CA PRO A 1144 51.88 42.55 -37.99
C PRO A 1144 50.52 41.82 -37.88
N THR A 1145 49.42 42.54 -38.02
CA THR A 1145 48.05 41.97 -38.03
C THR A 1145 47.31 42.31 -39.31
N LEU A 1146 46.91 41.29 -40.07
CA LEU A 1146 45.84 41.39 -41.07
C LEU A 1146 45.03 40.07 -41.08
N ALA A 1147 43.72 40.15 -41.33
CA ALA A 1147 42.82 39.02 -41.56
C ALA A 1147 42.59 37.98 -40.43
N ARG A 1148 42.29 38.45 -39.20
CA ARG A 1148 41.54 37.70 -38.14
C ARG A 1148 42.13 36.40 -37.56
N GLN A 1149 43.37 36.01 -37.86
CA GLN A 1149 44.16 35.12 -36.99
C GLN A 1149 45.49 35.79 -36.65
N SER A 1150 45.89 35.71 -35.38
CA SER A 1150 47.16 36.30 -34.91
C SER A 1150 48.26 35.26 -35.01
N ALA A 1151 49.37 35.60 -35.68
CA ALA A 1151 50.57 34.75 -35.74
C ALA A 1151 51.07 34.38 -34.34
N ASN A 1152 50.90 35.26 -33.34
CA ASN A 1152 51.21 34.96 -31.94
C ASN A 1152 50.32 33.83 -31.37
N LEU A 1153 49.02 33.80 -31.67
CA LEU A 1153 48.13 32.75 -31.15
C LEU A 1153 48.48 31.39 -31.75
N MET A 1154 48.67 31.32 -33.08
CA MET A 1154 49.11 30.08 -33.72
C MET A 1154 50.49 29.64 -33.22
N TYR A 1155 51.39 30.59 -32.94
CA TYR A 1155 52.70 30.32 -32.36
C TYR A 1155 52.60 29.80 -30.92
N PHE A 1156 51.71 30.37 -30.11
CA PHE A 1156 51.42 29.84 -28.77
C PHE A 1156 50.75 28.47 -28.82
N ASP A 1157 49.88 28.19 -29.80
CA ASP A 1157 49.32 26.86 -30.03
C ASP A 1157 50.43 25.86 -30.40
N ALA A 1158 51.37 26.24 -31.26
CA ALA A 1158 52.52 25.39 -31.59
C ALA A 1158 53.46 25.15 -30.40
N LEU A 1159 53.70 26.17 -29.56
CA LEU A 1159 54.45 26.03 -28.31
C LEU A 1159 53.67 25.20 -27.26
N SER A 1160 52.35 25.26 -27.27
CA SER A 1160 51.47 24.46 -26.41
C SER A 1160 51.51 22.98 -26.80
N GLU A 1161 51.41 22.66 -28.10
CA GLU A 1161 51.58 21.31 -28.62
C GLU A 1161 52.99 20.76 -28.33
N TRP A 1162 54.05 21.59 -28.48
CA TRP A 1162 55.42 21.20 -28.13
C TRP A 1162 55.58 20.93 -26.62
N ASN A 1163 55.08 21.82 -25.76
CA ASN A 1163 55.08 21.62 -24.30
C ASN A 1163 54.23 20.41 -23.87
N GLY A 1164 53.22 20.04 -24.67
CA GLY A 1164 52.43 18.82 -24.55
C GLY A 1164 53.08 17.55 -25.13
N GLY A 1165 54.31 17.64 -25.66
CA GLY A 1165 55.08 16.51 -26.22
C GLY A 1165 54.73 16.14 -27.66
N ASN A 1166 53.85 16.90 -28.33
CA ASN A 1166 53.41 16.64 -29.69
C ASN A 1166 54.26 17.41 -30.72
N GLU A 1167 55.54 17.03 -30.84
CA GLU A 1167 56.49 17.73 -31.72
C GLU A 1167 56.05 17.76 -33.19
N ILE A 1168 55.40 16.70 -33.68
CA ILE A 1168 54.95 16.61 -35.08
C ILE A 1168 53.89 17.68 -35.36
N MET A 1169 52.91 17.83 -34.48
CA MET A 1169 51.89 18.87 -34.61
C MET A 1169 52.47 20.27 -34.44
N SER A 1170 53.39 20.45 -33.48
CA SER A 1170 54.12 21.72 -33.33
C SER A 1170 54.87 22.10 -34.62
N ARG A 1171 55.64 21.18 -35.22
CA ARG A 1171 56.33 21.38 -36.51
C ARG A 1171 55.35 21.70 -37.63
N MET A 1172 54.19 21.03 -37.70
CA MET A 1172 53.16 21.33 -38.69
C MET A 1172 52.59 22.76 -38.53
N ILE A 1173 52.25 23.17 -37.31
CA ILE A 1173 51.71 24.52 -37.05
C ILE A 1173 52.79 25.58 -37.31
N LEU A 1174 54.03 25.36 -36.89
CA LEU A 1174 55.16 26.26 -37.17
C LEU A 1174 55.43 26.39 -38.68
N ASN A 1175 55.38 25.28 -39.43
CA ASN A 1175 55.52 25.30 -40.89
C ASN A 1175 54.34 26.05 -41.56
N GLN A 1176 53.11 25.89 -41.06
CA GLN A 1176 51.97 26.67 -41.52
C GLN A 1176 52.16 28.18 -41.25
N ILE A 1177 52.63 28.56 -40.06
CA ILE A 1177 52.95 29.96 -39.74
C ILE A 1177 54.08 30.48 -40.65
N MET A 1178 55.11 29.68 -40.92
CA MET A 1178 56.20 30.06 -41.82
C MET A 1178 55.75 30.29 -43.27
N ASN A 1179 54.79 29.52 -43.75
CA ASN A 1179 54.22 29.71 -45.09
C ASN A 1179 53.28 30.92 -45.16
N GLN A 1180 52.56 31.24 -44.09
CA GLN A 1180 51.58 32.35 -44.04
C GLN A 1180 52.20 33.69 -43.60
N PHE A 1181 53.24 33.64 -42.77
CA PHE A 1181 53.91 34.79 -42.14
C PHE A 1181 55.44 34.60 -42.16
N PRO A 1182 56.10 34.52 -43.34
CA PRO A 1182 57.53 34.16 -43.46
C PRO A 1182 58.52 35.13 -42.78
N GLN A 1183 58.07 36.32 -42.40
CA GLN A 1183 58.85 37.33 -41.64
C GLN A 1183 58.58 37.29 -40.12
N TYR A 1184 57.74 36.37 -39.62
CA TYR A 1184 57.44 36.24 -38.20
C TYR A 1184 58.56 35.48 -37.47
N ILE A 1185 59.57 36.26 -37.03
CA ILE A 1185 60.81 35.80 -36.42
C ILE A 1185 60.63 34.74 -35.30
N PRO A 1186 59.64 34.82 -34.39
CA PRO A 1186 59.49 33.81 -33.33
C PRO A 1186 59.21 32.40 -33.87
N ALA A 1187 58.25 32.25 -34.79
CA ALA A 1187 57.98 30.93 -35.39
C ALA A 1187 59.13 30.44 -36.26
N LYS A 1188 59.84 31.35 -36.95
CA LYS A 1188 61.03 31.01 -37.72
C LYS A 1188 62.12 30.40 -36.85
N ARG A 1189 62.49 31.05 -35.75
CA ARG A 1189 63.48 30.53 -34.80
C ARG A 1189 63.04 29.20 -34.19
N ALA A 1190 61.79 29.07 -33.76
CA ALA A 1190 61.30 27.82 -33.19
C ALA A 1190 61.30 26.66 -34.20
N PHE A 1191 60.94 26.92 -35.47
CA PHE A 1191 61.01 25.93 -36.54
C PHE A 1191 62.46 25.53 -36.87
N GLU A 1192 63.38 26.50 -36.90
CA GLU A 1192 64.82 26.24 -37.10
C GLU A 1192 65.42 25.46 -35.93
N GLN A 1193 65.09 25.79 -34.68
CA GLN A 1193 65.55 25.09 -33.47
C GLN A 1193 65.04 23.65 -33.39
N LEU A 1194 63.78 23.38 -33.74
CA LEU A 1194 63.26 22.01 -33.80
C LEU A 1194 63.96 21.16 -34.88
N ASN A 1195 64.38 21.76 -36.00
CA ASN A 1195 64.98 21.07 -37.14
C ASN A 1195 66.52 21.00 -37.08
N GLN A 1196 67.17 21.48 -36.02
CA GLN A 1196 68.61 21.29 -35.80
C GLN A 1196 68.88 19.95 -35.11
N GLU A 1197 69.53 19.03 -35.81
CA GLU A 1197 69.99 17.77 -35.22
C GLU A 1197 71.21 18.00 -34.31
N GLY A 1198 70.99 17.89 -32.99
CA GLY A 1198 72.03 17.62 -32.00
C GLY A 1198 72.71 18.83 -31.35
N LEU A 1199 72.18 19.28 -30.21
CA LEU A 1199 72.96 19.92 -29.14
C LEU A 1199 72.55 19.38 -27.76
N PRO A 1200 73.45 19.33 -26.76
CA PRO A 1200 73.21 18.60 -25.51
C PRO A 1200 72.41 19.40 -24.48
N THR A 1201 71.73 18.67 -23.59
CA THR A 1201 70.98 19.22 -22.44
C THR A 1201 71.89 19.75 -21.34
N ALA A 1202 71.49 20.84 -20.69
CA ALA A 1202 72.07 21.33 -19.44
C ALA A 1202 70.95 21.70 -18.46
N PRO A 1203 71.01 21.29 -17.16
CA PRO A 1203 69.96 21.57 -16.20
C PRO A 1203 70.14 22.95 -15.56
N VAL A 1204 69.14 23.83 -15.68
CA VAL A 1204 69.10 25.09 -14.92
C VAL A 1204 68.23 24.92 -13.68
N ASN A 1205 68.89 24.95 -12.53
CA ASN A 1205 68.27 25.02 -11.21
C ASN A 1205 67.72 26.45 -11.02
N LEU A 1206 66.41 26.61 -10.79
CA LEU A 1206 65.80 27.91 -10.48
C LEU A 1206 65.47 28.00 -8.99
N SER A 1207 66.49 28.22 -8.18
CA SER A 1207 66.35 28.79 -6.83
C SER A 1207 66.42 30.32 -6.88
N SER A 1208 65.70 30.97 -5.98
CA SER A 1208 65.72 32.43 -5.68
C SER A 1208 65.44 33.38 -6.87
N ALA A 1209 64.20 33.86 -6.93
CA ALA A 1209 63.93 35.22 -7.37
C ALA A 1209 64.06 36.17 -6.17
N ALA A 1210 64.78 37.27 -6.35
CA ALA A 1210 64.76 38.43 -5.45
C ALA A 1210 64.67 39.68 -6.34
N GLU A 1211 63.83 40.63 -5.92
CA GLU A 1211 63.41 41.87 -6.61
C GLU A 1211 62.50 41.68 -7.84
#